data_AF-A0A3R7E1U5-F1
#
_entry.id   AF-A0A3R7E1U5-F1
#
_cell.length_a   1.000
_cell.length_b   1.000
_cell.length_c   1.000
_cell.angle_alpha   90.00
_cell.angle_beta   90.00
_cell.angle_gamma   90.00
#
_symmetry.space_group_name_H-M   'P 1'
#
loop_
_entity.id
_entity.type
_entity.pdbx_description
1 polymer ?
#
loop_
_entity_poly.entity_id
_entity_poly.type
_entity_poly.pdbx_seq_one_letter_code
_entity_poly.pdbx_strand_id
1 'polypeptide(L)'
;MSRSHDIHVALVRVGDDGTDFVVAESQVLLKPTEFTPDAIAIEYDSHQEEGLTCELDVATCEPIVATLVVPNRPDGLLMAGDILEVEFEAATNQPRVSTKDDIDAILDFPIDIGDQLEGTWITLKVLRIRILAITTDVWVANITQVPAVKLRPEVLHHRYFRATGISFRIAVPGLYAWRLVIPDAPSQLELDSSHLEVSADCAPATVIYVVESTRNEARSWPPPPVIQVRGTVALDSSHALHLPDTSVPHTPSWSLLFWIYLSQDSTGGHRTLFYKGPGHNQHRTPSAWLQPHDRRLILRVSTPDNMDVGMTTTSELPLHEWVLLSFTFDNTSAVNLNGSKDDRNKTFSYVYAINGKVDTEMNVHHSVVLPNSGGLYIGGNPWMDGVRGFMQNVRLYAAALTTSQIQTVFRQEYGRLLSSTTVAGQLSAIHRDQLHILVSDQTKTSLMQTLDEPALAELLRMGEAYLYGTDTTPNATLAAWYFKQALRAGEAAAAKPLALIYALDRHTKGVVDSTTCSGLAQYLWTGEAVALYHYAASMGDVSSMTILGRRYEKGDGVDMDAETAAFYYYHAAAEASRAYHVRGNQPLHEMNSLFHAEDVNVAEGQEGDNDKWIQFQKMRADKDEDVEAMVAMGDLYYWGARGCVRDHSLAFQYFERAATLGTAGGMLLKGEGTAQDNETAIRWYEQAATFHNVRALNGLGYIHFYGTANCTQNQTKGLEYFEQAAAQHTDGDSLFNAGYCHFAGHGTPANATRALAYFRDAARSFGHFDSIFELGKVALNVDGTFDDRHLGDGITYLRAASAAGDWGKVARQGFDAYLKHEYHHAIWLYHEAREYGYPVAAGNLAFLYDAAGLNNSATYLLEATEVEASLRLGDCYYYGKCGVESSVQLAMYWYTRASADGVSVGAYNVGFMNEFGIGGLPVNVDRAKQYYERAMDLSPSWETWFVITLSMYRLKFGSSFGRTTTTATAYSSVKDSFHPASTLPTIDWENIGLGVVVVGLVAVLSVQYLRRS
;
A
#
# COMPACT_ATOMS: atom_id res chain seq x y z
N MET A 1 -5.72 -17.71 -57.34
CA MET A 1 -5.45 -16.25 -57.26
C MET A 1 -5.11 -15.93 -55.82
N SER A 2 -3.83 -15.97 -55.45
CA SER A 2 -3.36 -15.55 -54.13
C SER A 2 -3.32 -14.02 -54.11
N ARG A 3 -4.35 -13.37 -53.59
CA ARG A 3 -4.24 -11.96 -53.24
C ARG A 3 -3.29 -11.86 -52.04
N SER A 4 -2.12 -11.25 -52.24
CA SER A 4 -1.37 -10.65 -51.15
C SER A 4 -2.33 -9.70 -50.43
N HIS A 5 -2.61 -9.95 -49.16
CA HIS A 5 -3.33 -8.97 -48.34
C HIS A 5 -2.26 -8.19 -47.60
N ASP A 6 -2.33 -6.86 -47.67
CA ASP A 6 -1.50 -6.00 -46.85
C ASP A 6 -1.95 -6.20 -45.39
N ILE A 7 -1.04 -6.74 -44.57
CA ILE A 7 -1.25 -6.87 -43.13
C ILE A 7 -0.39 -5.79 -42.50
N HIS A 8 -1.03 -4.91 -41.74
CA HIS A 8 -0.35 -3.84 -41.02
C HIS A 8 -0.22 -4.23 -39.56
N VAL A 9 0.98 -4.07 -39.01
CA VAL A 9 1.19 -4.14 -37.56
C VAL A 9 1.28 -2.70 -37.07
N ALA A 10 0.33 -2.33 -36.21
CA ALA A 10 0.26 -1.03 -35.58
C ALA A 10 0.55 -1.18 -34.09
N LEU A 11 1.38 -0.29 -33.57
CA LEU A 11 1.59 -0.15 -32.13
C LEU A 11 0.69 0.98 -31.64
N VAL A 12 -0.19 0.67 -30.69
CA VAL A 12 -1.24 1.57 -30.21
C VAL A 12 -1.01 1.84 -28.74
N ARG A 13 -1.01 3.12 -28.35
CA ARG A 13 -0.97 3.52 -26.94
C ARG A 13 -2.37 3.43 -26.39
N VAL A 14 -2.53 2.64 -25.33
CA VAL A 14 -3.81 2.49 -24.63
C VAL A 14 -3.93 3.66 -23.64
N GLY A 15 -4.90 4.53 -23.84
CA GLY A 15 -5.17 5.65 -22.94
C GLY A 15 -5.82 5.19 -21.62
N ASP A 16 -5.63 5.95 -20.54
CA ASP A 16 -6.17 5.64 -19.20
C ASP A 16 -7.71 5.63 -19.14
N ASP A 17 -8.37 6.21 -20.13
CA ASP A 17 -9.83 6.23 -20.32
C ASP A 17 -10.34 5.14 -21.30
N GLY A 18 -9.44 4.28 -21.79
CA GLY A 18 -9.74 3.25 -22.79
C GLY A 18 -9.83 3.76 -24.23
N THR A 19 -9.41 5.00 -24.51
CA THR A 19 -9.29 5.51 -25.88
C THR A 19 -7.92 5.17 -26.49
N ASP A 20 -7.95 4.65 -27.73
CA ASP A 20 -6.77 4.16 -28.43
C ASP A 20 -6.17 5.22 -29.36
N PHE A 21 -4.87 5.49 -29.24
CA PHE A 21 -4.12 6.33 -30.18
C PHE A 21 -3.06 5.50 -30.91
N VAL A 22 -3.12 5.48 -32.25
CA VAL A 22 -2.10 4.79 -33.08
C VAL A 22 -0.80 5.59 -33.03
N VAL A 23 0.27 5.00 -32.48
CA VAL A 23 1.55 5.69 -32.27
C VAL A 23 2.53 5.42 -33.41
N ALA A 24 2.49 4.23 -34.02
CA ALA A 24 3.26 3.92 -35.22
C ALA A 24 2.61 2.81 -36.05
N GLU A 25 2.73 2.88 -37.38
CA GLU A 25 2.20 1.88 -38.32
C GLU A 25 3.31 1.46 -39.30
N SER A 26 3.54 0.16 -39.47
CA SER A 26 4.47 -0.36 -40.48
C SER A 26 3.74 -1.13 -41.59
N GLN A 27 4.10 -0.88 -42.84
CA GLN A 27 3.69 -1.70 -43.99
C GLN A 27 4.68 -2.85 -44.18
N VAL A 28 4.27 -4.08 -43.89
CA VAL A 28 5.06 -5.27 -44.20
C VAL A 28 4.38 -6.05 -45.33
N LEU A 29 4.98 -6.00 -46.51
CA LEU A 29 4.58 -6.79 -47.68
C LEU A 29 5.20 -8.19 -47.59
N LEU A 30 4.45 -9.17 -47.05
CA LEU A 30 4.91 -10.55 -47.01
C LEU A 30 4.80 -11.18 -48.41
N LYS A 31 5.96 -11.50 -49.03
CA LYS A 31 6.03 -12.39 -50.20
C LYS A 31 6.45 -13.80 -49.75
N PRO A 32 5.92 -14.89 -50.35
CA PRO A 32 5.99 -16.23 -49.76
C PRO A 32 7.34 -16.96 -49.85
N THR A 33 8.45 -16.30 -50.19
CA THR A 33 9.69 -17.00 -50.54
C THR A 33 10.93 -16.20 -50.21
N GLU A 34 11.65 -16.56 -49.13
CA GLU A 34 13.13 -16.62 -49.03
C GLU A 34 13.54 -16.89 -47.55
N PHE A 35 14.00 -18.11 -47.27
CA PHE A 35 14.56 -18.54 -45.97
C PHE A 35 15.97 -19.11 -46.18
N THR A 36 16.97 -18.63 -45.42
CA THR A 36 18.16 -19.40 -45.05
C THR A 36 18.78 -18.84 -43.75
N PRO A 37 19.30 -19.69 -42.84
CA PRO A 37 19.96 -19.28 -41.60
C PRO A 37 21.48 -19.20 -41.78
N ASP A 38 22.15 -18.15 -41.26
CA ASP A 38 23.47 -18.21 -40.58
C ASP A 38 24.10 -16.82 -40.36
N ALA A 39 24.81 -16.67 -39.22
CA ALA A 39 25.88 -15.69 -38.89
C ALA A 39 25.48 -14.20 -38.65
N ILE A 40 26.03 -13.37 -37.73
CA ILE A 40 27.19 -13.34 -36.81
C ILE A 40 27.04 -12.13 -35.83
N ALA A 41 27.76 -12.19 -34.69
CA ALA A 41 28.31 -11.17 -33.75
C ALA A 41 27.92 -9.67 -33.79
N ILE A 42 27.93 -9.06 -32.58
CA ILE A 42 27.80 -7.61 -32.34
C ILE A 42 29.12 -7.08 -31.73
N GLU A 43 29.69 -6.05 -32.36
CA GLU A 43 30.66 -5.10 -31.77
C GLU A 43 29.91 -3.82 -31.34
N TYR A 44 30.24 -3.29 -30.17
CA TYR A 44 29.71 -2.03 -29.61
C TYR A 44 30.57 -0.84 -30.08
N ASP A 45 29.91 0.26 -30.47
CA ASP A 45 30.55 1.57 -30.57
C ASP A 45 29.72 2.62 -29.81
N SER A 46 30.42 3.52 -29.13
CA SER A 46 29.90 4.43 -28.10
C SER A 46 29.93 5.89 -28.58
N HIS A 47 28.79 6.56 -28.60
CA HIS A 47 28.71 8.02 -28.74
C HIS A 47 27.82 8.65 -27.67
N GLN A 48 28.30 9.77 -27.12
CA GLN A 48 27.74 10.56 -26.02
C GLN A 48 26.49 11.34 -26.45
N GLU A 49 25.52 11.46 -25.53
CA GLU A 49 24.18 12.05 -25.72
C GLU A 49 24.14 13.57 -25.43
N GLU A 50 23.42 14.37 -26.23
CA GLU A 50 23.33 15.85 -26.13
C GLU A 50 21.85 16.36 -26.08
N GLY A 51 21.09 16.18 -25.00
CA GLY A 51 19.71 16.73 -24.89
C GLY A 51 19.07 16.54 -23.51
N LEU A 52 17.86 17.08 -23.27
CA LEU A 52 17.08 16.80 -22.05
C LEU A 52 16.72 15.31 -22.02
N THR A 53 17.26 14.55 -21.07
CA THR A 53 16.94 13.16 -20.74
C THR A 53 16.28 13.14 -19.36
N CYS A 54 15.25 12.32 -19.17
CA CYS A 54 14.23 12.64 -18.15
C CYS A 54 14.56 12.04 -16.77
N GLU A 55 14.42 12.86 -15.72
CA GLU A 55 14.00 12.45 -14.38
C GLU A 55 12.62 13.08 -14.08
N LEU A 56 11.53 12.37 -14.42
CA LEU A 56 10.11 12.70 -14.16
C LEU A 56 9.41 13.64 -15.18
N ASP A 57 8.34 13.15 -15.82
CA ASP A 57 6.90 13.27 -15.52
C ASP A 57 6.29 11.96 -16.05
N VAL A 58 5.48 11.27 -15.26
CA VAL A 58 5.11 9.86 -15.50
C VAL A 58 4.07 9.72 -16.63
N ALA A 59 3.39 10.81 -17.03
CA ALA A 59 2.33 10.78 -18.03
C ALA A 59 2.81 11.16 -19.44
N THR A 60 3.79 12.08 -19.54
CA THR A 60 4.18 12.68 -20.83
C THR A 60 5.62 12.40 -21.25
N CYS A 61 6.48 11.94 -20.34
CA CYS A 61 7.93 11.81 -20.57
C CYS A 61 8.64 13.09 -21.01
N GLU A 62 8.03 14.24 -20.77
CA GLU A 62 8.63 15.54 -20.99
C GLU A 62 8.70 16.28 -19.65
N PRO A 63 9.82 16.94 -19.30
CA PRO A 63 9.84 17.87 -18.19
C PRO A 63 8.80 18.98 -18.45
N ILE A 64 7.69 18.98 -17.70
CA ILE A 64 6.70 20.05 -17.83
C ILE A 64 7.29 21.31 -17.23
N VAL A 65 7.27 22.42 -17.97
CA VAL A 65 7.62 23.73 -17.42
C VAL A 65 6.49 24.18 -16.49
N ALA A 66 6.71 24.01 -15.18
CA ALA A 66 5.80 24.39 -14.12
C ALA A 66 5.54 25.90 -14.13
N THR A 67 6.62 26.67 -14.21
CA THR A 67 6.56 28.13 -14.16
C THR A 67 7.66 28.76 -15.01
N LEU A 68 7.34 29.90 -15.64
CA LEU A 68 8.30 30.81 -16.23
C LEU A 68 8.29 32.10 -15.40
N VAL A 69 9.37 32.35 -14.68
CA VAL A 69 9.58 33.61 -13.97
C VAL A 69 10.24 34.59 -14.92
N VAL A 70 9.50 35.63 -15.28
CA VAL A 70 10.00 36.75 -16.08
C VAL A 70 10.54 37.86 -15.17
N PRO A 71 11.47 38.72 -15.66
CA PRO A 71 12.01 39.84 -14.89
C PRO A 71 10.88 40.73 -14.35
N ASN A 72 11.01 41.18 -13.10
CA ASN A 72 10.01 42.04 -12.47
C ASN A 72 10.08 43.48 -13.02
N ARG A 73 9.52 43.66 -14.21
CA ARG A 73 9.29 44.95 -14.88
C ARG A 73 7.87 44.98 -15.45
N PRO A 74 6.84 45.13 -14.61
CA PRO A 74 5.46 45.14 -15.06
C PRO A 74 5.29 46.24 -16.14
N ASP A 75 4.82 45.85 -17.33
CA ASP A 75 4.59 46.70 -18.51
C ASP A 75 5.84 47.33 -19.16
N GLY A 76 7.05 46.79 -18.97
CA GLY A 76 8.30 47.29 -19.59
C GLY A 76 8.89 46.41 -20.71
N LEU A 77 9.90 46.93 -21.44
CA LEU A 77 10.69 46.18 -22.42
C LEU A 77 11.76 45.31 -21.74
N LEU A 78 11.98 44.11 -22.28
CA LEU A 78 13.16 43.30 -21.99
C LEU A 78 14.42 44.02 -22.46
N MET A 79 15.47 44.01 -21.64
CA MET A 79 16.77 44.59 -21.99
C MET A 79 17.91 43.60 -21.74
N ALA A 80 19.06 43.83 -22.39
CA ALA A 80 20.29 43.10 -22.09
C ALA A 80 20.63 43.20 -20.59
N GLY A 81 20.90 42.05 -19.98
CA GLY A 81 21.14 41.86 -18.55
C GLY A 81 19.97 41.28 -17.76
N ASP A 82 18.76 41.28 -18.32
CA ASP A 82 17.57 40.70 -17.70
C ASP A 82 17.64 39.16 -17.67
N ILE A 83 16.97 38.55 -16.67
CA ILE A 83 17.04 37.12 -16.35
C ILE A 83 15.65 36.51 -16.32
N LEU A 84 15.47 35.39 -17.03
CA LEU A 84 14.30 34.53 -16.97
C LEU A 84 14.67 33.23 -16.24
N GLU A 85 13.73 32.66 -15.49
CA GLU A 85 13.89 31.34 -14.89
C GLU A 85 12.76 30.42 -15.36
N VAL A 86 13.14 29.26 -15.87
CA VAL A 86 12.25 28.20 -16.32
C VAL A 86 12.34 27.10 -15.27
N GLU A 87 11.26 26.90 -14.51
CA GLU A 87 11.15 25.82 -13.53
C GLU A 87 10.35 24.68 -14.13
N PHE A 88 10.92 23.48 -14.05
CA PHE A 88 10.29 22.24 -14.45
C PHE A 88 9.62 21.59 -13.22
N GLU A 89 8.47 20.95 -13.41
CA GLU A 89 7.74 20.23 -12.33
C GLU A 89 8.60 19.09 -11.74
N ALA A 90 9.61 18.66 -12.49
CA ALA A 90 10.42 17.48 -12.31
C ALA A 90 11.92 17.71 -12.54
N ALA A 91 12.77 16.76 -12.14
CA ALA A 91 14.23 16.88 -12.21
C ALA A 91 14.76 16.57 -13.62
N THR A 92 15.59 17.45 -14.17
CA THR A 92 16.16 17.27 -15.50
C THR A 92 17.61 16.80 -15.39
N ASN A 93 18.12 16.14 -16.43
CA ASN A 93 19.53 15.76 -16.57
C ASN A 93 20.49 16.93 -16.89
N GLN A 94 20.01 18.17 -16.91
CA GLN A 94 20.81 19.39 -17.07
C GLN A 94 21.74 19.41 -18.31
N PRO A 95 21.20 19.34 -19.55
CA PRO A 95 22.02 19.40 -20.75
C PRO A 95 22.70 20.76 -20.90
N ARG A 96 23.68 20.84 -21.81
CA ARG A 96 24.39 22.09 -22.11
C ARG A 96 23.38 23.17 -22.54
N VAL A 97 23.52 24.36 -21.97
CA VAL A 97 22.62 25.53 -22.17
C VAL A 97 23.42 26.84 -22.30
N SER A 98 24.68 26.75 -22.72
CA SER A 98 25.64 27.88 -22.69
C SER A 98 25.37 28.97 -23.73
N THR A 99 24.58 28.68 -24.76
CA THR A 99 24.30 29.61 -25.87
C THR A 99 22.80 29.63 -26.19
N LYS A 100 22.36 30.64 -26.96
CA LYS A 100 20.98 30.69 -27.48
C LYS A 100 20.62 29.42 -28.25
N ASP A 101 21.51 28.91 -29.09
CA ASP A 101 21.29 27.67 -29.84
C ASP A 101 21.13 26.45 -28.91
N ASP A 102 21.90 26.39 -27.82
CA ASP A 102 21.77 25.33 -26.81
C ASP A 102 20.41 25.38 -26.09
N ILE A 103 19.92 26.59 -25.78
CA ILE A 103 18.62 26.81 -25.12
C ILE A 103 17.47 26.51 -26.09
N ASP A 104 17.57 27.03 -27.32
CA ASP A 104 16.58 26.82 -28.38
C ASP A 104 16.57 25.36 -28.87
N ALA A 105 17.58 24.56 -28.53
CA ALA A 105 17.61 23.11 -28.79
C ALA A 105 16.76 22.32 -27.78
N ILE A 106 16.46 22.87 -26.60
CA ILE A 106 15.71 22.18 -25.54
C ILE A 106 14.38 22.84 -25.19
N LEU A 107 14.20 24.13 -25.53
CA LEU A 107 12.99 24.90 -25.26
C LEU A 107 12.49 25.63 -26.52
N ASP A 108 11.18 25.79 -26.63
CA ASP A 108 10.50 26.59 -27.65
C ASP A 108 9.73 27.73 -26.97
N PHE A 109 10.29 28.94 -27.05
CA PHE A 109 9.63 30.12 -26.49
C PHE A 109 8.55 30.64 -27.45
N PRO A 110 7.36 31.01 -26.93
CA PRO A 110 6.26 31.49 -27.76
C PRO A 110 6.53 32.85 -28.45
N ILE A 111 7.52 33.60 -27.95
CA ILE A 111 8.04 34.84 -28.52
C ILE A 111 9.56 34.80 -28.40
N ASP A 112 10.30 35.30 -29.40
CA ASP A 112 11.76 35.38 -29.33
C ASP A 112 12.19 36.38 -28.24
N ILE A 113 12.82 35.87 -27.18
CA ILE A 113 13.15 36.64 -25.96
C ILE A 113 14.53 37.31 -26.00
N GLY A 114 15.29 37.19 -27.10
CA GLY A 114 16.56 37.88 -27.27
C GLY A 114 17.49 37.23 -28.29
N ASP A 115 18.39 38.02 -28.90
CA ASP A 115 19.29 37.59 -29.96
C ASP A 115 20.50 36.80 -29.45
N GLN A 116 20.95 37.08 -28.22
CA GLN A 116 22.00 36.31 -27.55
C GLN A 116 21.57 35.99 -26.13
N LEU A 117 21.60 34.70 -25.79
CA LEU A 117 21.17 34.17 -24.50
C LEU A 117 22.30 33.31 -23.90
N GLU A 118 22.36 33.28 -22.57
CA GLU A 118 23.24 32.41 -21.80
C GLU A 118 22.44 31.71 -20.70
N GLY A 119 22.46 30.38 -20.69
CA GLY A 119 21.70 29.56 -19.76
C GLY A 119 22.60 28.92 -18.70
N THR A 120 22.05 28.70 -17.51
CA THR A 120 22.73 27.98 -16.43
C THR A 120 21.71 27.22 -15.60
N TRP A 121 21.92 25.92 -15.41
CA TRP A 121 21.10 25.12 -14.50
C TRP A 121 21.42 25.46 -13.05
N ILE A 122 20.40 25.80 -12.27
CA ILE A 122 20.51 26.20 -10.86
C ILE A 122 20.23 25.00 -9.94
N THR A 123 19.30 24.14 -10.33
CA THR A 123 19.00 22.84 -9.72
C THR A 123 18.69 21.86 -10.84
N LEU A 124 18.43 20.58 -10.51
CA LEU A 124 17.93 19.64 -11.52
C LEU A 124 16.61 20.15 -12.14
N LYS A 125 15.81 20.97 -11.44
CA LYS A 125 14.51 21.45 -11.92
C LYS A 125 14.47 22.86 -12.48
N VAL A 126 15.54 23.66 -12.36
CA VAL A 126 15.46 25.11 -12.67
C VAL A 126 16.57 25.53 -13.61
N LEU A 127 16.19 26.03 -14.79
CA LEU A 127 17.08 26.64 -15.79
C LEU A 127 16.96 28.17 -15.73
N ARG A 128 18.07 28.85 -15.46
CA ARG A 128 18.15 30.31 -15.52
C ARG A 128 18.71 30.75 -16.86
N ILE A 129 18.04 31.65 -17.57
CA ILE A 129 18.43 32.20 -18.86
C ILE A 129 18.66 33.71 -18.71
N ARG A 130 19.85 34.18 -19.08
CA ARG A 130 20.22 35.59 -19.11
C ARG A 130 20.23 36.11 -20.54
N ILE A 131 19.61 37.27 -20.77
CA ILE A 131 19.65 37.96 -22.05
C ILE A 131 20.96 38.76 -22.14
N LEU A 132 21.81 38.47 -23.12
CA LEU A 132 23.05 39.19 -23.37
C LEU A 132 22.87 40.31 -24.40
N ALA A 133 22.00 40.10 -25.40
CA ALA A 133 21.65 41.11 -26.40
C ALA A 133 20.22 40.91 -26.91
N ILE A 134 19.51 42.01 -27.16
CA ILE A 134 18.16 42.03 -27.72
C ILE A 134 17.99 43.28 -28.59
N THR A 135 17.61 43.09 -29.85
CA THR A 135 17.46 44.16 -30.86
C THR A 135 16.00 44.43 -31.21
N THR A 136 15.09 43.54 -30.82
CA THR A 136 13.64 43.64 -31.01
C THR A 136 12.94 44.05 -29.72
N ASP A 137 11.96 44.95 -29.85
CA ASP A 137 11.19 45.45 -28.71
C ASP A 137 10.21 44.37 -28.21
N VAL A 138 10.59 43.66 -27.14
CA VAL A 138 9.75 42.63 -26.50
C VAL A 138 9.26 43.13 -25.16
N TRP A 139 7.95 43.33 -25.03
CA TRP A 139 7.32 43.75 -23.78
C TRP A 139 7.12 42.53 -22.87
N VAL A 140 7.50 42.66 -21.59
CA VAL A 140 7.32 41.60 -20.58
C VAL A 140 5.86 41.18 -20.47
N ALA A 141 4.92 42.13 -20.60
CA ALA A 141 3.48 41.88 -20.58
C ALA A 141 2.99 40.95 -21.71
N ASN A 142 3.77 40.78 -22.79
CA ASN A 142 3.41 39.89 -23.90
C ASN A 142 3.85 38.44 -23.66
N ILE A 143 4.72 38.18 -22.66
CA ILE A 143 5.19 36.83 -22.29
C ILE A 143 4.17 36.21 -21.34
N THR A 144 3.06 35.75 -21.92
CA THR A 144 1.89 35.27 -21.17
C THR A 144 1.86 33.74 -21.02
N GLN A 145 2.82 33.02 -21.62
CA GLN A 145 2.89 31.56 -21.64
C GLN A 145 4.32 31.08 -21.36
N VAL A 146 4.43 29.92 -20.73
CA VAL A 146 5.70 29.22 -20.49
C VAL A 146 6.25 28.62 -21.80
N PRO A 147 7.58 28.46 -21.95
CA PRO A 147 8.15 27.77 -23.11
C PRO A 147 7.78 26.29 -23.12
N ALA A 148 7.59 25.72 -24.31
CA ALA A 148 7.42 24.28 -24.48
C ALA A 148 8.79 23.59 -24.51
N VAL A 149 8.88 22.30 -24.16
CA VAL A 149 10.11 21.51 -24.29
C VAL A 149 10.20 20.93 -25.71
N LYS A 150 11.39 21.00 -26.34
CA LYS A 150 11.61 20.40 -27.66
C LYS A 150 12.00 18.93 -27.56
N LEU A 151 11.18 18.07 -28.15
CA LEU A 151 11.49 16.65 -28.37
C LEU A 151 12.60 16.52 -29.42
N ARG A 152 13.69 15.78 -29.13
CA ARG A 152 14.67 15.40 -30.17
C ARG A 152 14.01 14.46 -31.19
N PRO A 153 14.02 14.76 -32.50
CA PRO A 153 13.76 13.76 -33.52
C PRO A 153 15.11 13.14 -33.94
N GLU A 154 15.46 11.96 -33.42
CA GLU A 154 16.50 11.17 -34.06
C GLU A 154 15.94 10.45 -35.28
N VAL A 155 16.50 10.84 -36.43
CA VAL A 155 16.21 10.35 -37.78
C VAL A 155 16.18 8.82 -37.83
N LEU A 156 15.04 8.26 -38.24
CA LEU A 156 14.88 6.87 -38.68
C LEU A 156 15.89 6.57 -39.79
N HIS A 157 16.98 5.89 -39.46
CA HIS A 157 17.76 5.19 -40.47
C HIS A 157 17.11 3.83 -40.74
N HIS A 158 16.50 3.70 -41.93
CA HIS A 158 16.13 2.41 -42.48
C HIS A 158 17.42 1.58 -42.71
N ARG A 159 17.70 0.61 -41.83
CA ARG A 159 18.57 -0.52 -42.17
C ARG A 159 17.69 -1.71 -42.52
N TYR A 160 17.81 -2.17 -43.76
CA TYR A 160 17.25 -3.43 -44.19
C TYR A 160 18.06 -4.57 -43.55
N PHE A 161 17.45 -5.33 -42.64
CA PHE A 161 17.92 -6.66 -42.27
C PHE A 161 16.97 -7.68 -42.87
N ARG A 162 17.50 -8.59 -43.69
CA ARG A 162 16.76 -9.75 -44.21
C ARG A 162 16.80 -10.84 -43.15
N ALA A 163 15.60 -11.37 -42.87
CA ALA A 163 15.27 -12.38 -41.87
C ALA A 163 15.40 -11.87 -40.42
N THR A 164 14.31 -12.02 -39.65
CA THR A 164 14.15 -11.75 -38.20
C THR A 164 13.85 -10.31 -37.76
N GLY A 165 12.67 -10.12 -37.14
CA GLY A 165 12.33 -9.02 -36.23
C GLY A 165 11.89 -7.68 -36.86
N ILE A 166 10.77 -7.12 -36.38
CA ILE A 166 10.45 -5.70 -36.52
C ILE A 166 10.83 -5.03 -35.19
N SER A 167 11.69 -4.02 -35.22
CA SER A 167 12.14 -3.28 -34.05
C SER A 167 11.53 -1.88 -34.02
N PHE A 168 10.92 -1.50 -32.89
CA PHE A 168 10.32 -0.18 -32.65
C PHE A 168 11.11 0.55 -31.56
N ARG A 169 11.26 1.87 -31.71
CA ARG A 169 11.78 2.74 -30.65
C ARG A 169 10.60 3.50 -30.06
N ILE A 170 10.29 3.25 -28.80
CA ILE A 170 9.10 3.77 -28.12
C ILE A 170 9.59 4.76 -27.06
N ALA A 171 9.27 6.04 -27.25
CA ALA A 171 9.82 7.15 -26.46
C ALA A 171 8.91 7.63 -25.33
N VAL A 172 7.66 7.15 -25.32
CA VAL A 172 6.64 7.62 -24.38
C VAL A 172 6.27 6.44 -23.46
N PRO A 173 6.35 6.55 -22.12
CA PRO A 173 5.92 5.54 -21.18
C PRO A 173 4.41 5.35 -21.28
N GLY A 174 3.99 4.14 -20.99
CA GLY A 174 2.60 3.79 -21.04
C GLY A 174 2.43 2.35 -21.48
N LEU A 175 1.18 1.93 -21.44
CA LEU A 175 0.79 0.60 -21.83
C LEU A 175 0.57 0.58 -23.35
N TYR A 176 1.46 -0.10 -24.06
CA TYR A 176 1.30 -0.29 -25.49
C TYR A 176 0.72 -1.65 -25.80
N ALA A 177 -0.24 -1.69 -26.71
CA ALA A 177 -0.80 -2.90 -27.25
C ALA A 177 -0.43 -3.05 -28.73
N TRP A 178 -0.12 -4.28 -29.13
CA TRP A 178 0.07 -4.62 -30.54
C TRP A 178 -1.29 -4.87 -31.19
N ARG A 179 -1.55 -4.17 -32.30
CA ARG A 179 -2.79 -4.35 -33.07
C ARG A 179 -2.49 -4.79 -34.49
N LEU A 180 -3.17 -5.84 -34.93
CA LEU A 180 -3.09 -6.33 -36.29
C LEU A 180 -4.23 -5.71 -37.11
N VAL A 181 -3.90 -4.83 -38.06
CA VAL A 181 -4.87 -4.15 -38.91
C VAL A 181 -4.93 -4.85 -40.28
N ILE A 182 -6.12 -5.35 -40.62
CA ILE A 182 -6.43 -5.97 -41.91
C ILE A 182 -7.42 -5.06 -42.64
N PRO A 183 -7.06 -4.42 -43.76
CA PRO A 183 -7.86 -3.37 -44.42
C PRO A 183 -9.29 -3.76 -44.82
N ASP A 184 -9.58 -5.06 -44.95
CA ASP A 184 -10.87 -5.59 -45.44
C ASP A 184 -11.64 -6.42 -44.37
N ALA A 185 -11.26 -6.37 -43.09
CA ALA A 185 -11.93 -7.11 -42.01
C ALA A 185 -12.76 -6.18 -41.11
N PRO A 186 -14.01 -6.54 -40.74
CA PRO A 186 -14.90 -5.66 -39.96
C PRO A 186 -14.54 -5.56 -38.46
N SER A 187 -13.48 -6.24 -38.00
CA SER A 187 -13.00 -6.20 -36.61
C SER A 187 -11.47 -6.18 -36.58
N GLN A 188 -10.91 -5.23 -35.83
CA GLN A 188 -9.49 -5.19 -35.49
C GLN A 188 -9.18 -6.35 -34.54
N LEU A 189 -8.12 -7.12 -34.79
CA LEU A 189 -7.68 -8.19 -33.87
C LEU A 189 -6.58 -7.62 -32.99
N GLU A 190 -6.81 -7.59 -31.68
CA GLU A 190 -5.75 -7.41 -30.69
C GLU A 190 -4.97 -8.72 -30.55
N LEU A 191 -3.65 -8.64 -30.67
CA LEU A 191 -2.77 -9.76 -30.33
C LEU A 191 -2.69 -9.75 -28.80
N ASP A 192 -3.30 -10.72 -28.12
CA ASP A 192 -3.49 -10.54 -26.68
C ASP A 192 -2.15 -10.53 -25.91
N SER A 193 -2.01 -9.38 -25.26
CA SER A 193 -1.06 -8.91 -24.26
C SER A 193 0.36 -9.50 -24.20
N SER A 194 1.25 -9.03 -25.08
CA SER A 194 2.43 -8.36 -24.52
C SER A 194 2.09 -6.88 -24.44
N HIS A 195 1.37 -6.49 -23.38
CA HIS A 195 1.36 -5.09 -22.99
C HIS A 195 2.81 -4.74 -22.74
N LEU A 196 3.37 -3.93 -23.62
CA LEU A 196 4.72 -3.46 -23.41
C LEU A 196 4.57 -2.28 -22.46
N GLU A 197 4.80 -2.58 -21.19
CA GLU A 197 4.98 -1.57 -20.17
C GLU A 197 6.39 -1.03 -20.33
N VAL A 198 6.50 0.07 -21.05
CA VAL A 198 7.74 0.83 -21.09
C VAL A 198 7.79 1.58 -19.76
N SER A 199 8.59 1.03 -18.83
CA SER A 199 8.84 1.62 -17.50
C SER A 199 9.19 3.10 -17.62
N ALA A 200 8.78 3.87 -16.61
CA ALA A 200 9.09 5.29 -16.47
C ALA A 200 10.59 5.59 -16.29
N ASP A 201 11.44 4.57 -16.16
CA ASP A 201 12.90 4.74 -16.15
C ASP A 201 13.42 4.95 -17.58
N CYS A 202 14.02 6.11 -17.86
CA CYS A 202 14.63 6.45 -19.14
C CYS A 202 15.88 5.60 -19.46
N ALA A 203 15.68 4.32 -19.76
CA ALA A 203 16.70 3.41 -20.27
C ALA A 203 16.82 3.50 -21.81
N PRO A 204 18.03 3.31 -22.38
CA PRO A 204 18.26 3.42 -23.80
C PRO A 204 17.42 2.40 -24.59
N ALA A 205 16.92 2.83 -25.74
CA ALA A 205 16.19 2.08 -26.76
C ALA A 205 16.09 0.56 -26.50
N THR A 206 14.95 0.08 -26.01
CA THR A 206 14.70 -1.36 -25.93
C THR A 206 14.50 -1.90 -27.35
N VAL A 207 15.47 -2.66 -27.87
CA VAL A 207 15.33 -3.40 -29.13
C VAL A 207 14.48 -4.63 -28.86
N ILE A 208 13.26 -4.65 -29.40
CA ILE A 208 12.33 -5.78 -29.24
C ILE A 208 12.28 -6.58 -30.53
N TYR A 209 12.43 -7.90 -30.40
CA TYR A 209 12.21 -8.85 -31.49
C TYR A 209 10.74 -9.24 -31.54
N VAL A 210 9.99 -8.75 -32.54
CA VAL A 210 8.67 -9.33 -32.86
C VAL A 210 8.90 -10.65 -33.59
N VAL A 211 8.54 -11.76 -32.94
CA VAL A 211 8.45 -13.07 -33.60
C VAL A 211 7.18 -13.07 -34.46
N GLU A 212 7.31 -13.49 -35.72
CA GLU A 212 6.23 -13.55 -36.70
C GLU A 212 5.01 -14.32 -36.15
N SER A 213 3.89 -13.62 -35.90
CA SER A 213 2.60 -14.30 -35.78
C SER A 213 1.93 -14.32 -37.16
N THR A 214 1.77 -15.52 -37.72
CA THR A 214 0.93 -15.70 -38.91
C THR A 214 -0.54 -15.54 -38.54
N ARG A 215 -1.43 -15.28 -39.51
CA ARG A 215 -2.90 -15.22 -39.33
C ARG A 215 -3.51 -16.42 -38.57
N ASN A 216 -2.79 -17.54 -38.45
CA ASN A 216 -3.22 -18.72 -37.71
C ASN A 216 -2.92 -18.63 -36.20
N GLU A 217 -1.97 -17.78 -35.75
CA GLU A 217 -1.63 -17.60 -34.33
C GLU A 217 -2.47 -16.53 -33.63
N ALA A 218 -2.98 -15.53 -34.33
CA ALA A 218 -3.91 -14.55 -33.74
C ALA A 218 -5.27 -15.19 -33.33
N ARG A 219 -5.64 -16.34 -33.91
CA ARG A 219 -6.76 -17.19 -33.44
C ARG A 219 -6.41 -18.07 -32.23
N SER A 220 -5.13 -18.16 -31.88
CA SER A 220 -4.63 -19.02 -30.79
C SER A 220 -4.52 -18.30 -29.46
N TRP A 221 -4.89 -17.02 -29.40
CA TRP A 221 -4.73 -16.22 -28.20
C TRP A 221 -6.07 -16.04 -27.45
N PRO A 222 -6.05 -16.02 -26.10
CA PRO A 222 -7.08 -15.49 -25.21
C PRO A 222 -8.04 -14.44 -25.81
N PRO A 223 -9.37 -14.40 -25.59
CA PRO A 223 -9.99 -13.10 -25.39
C PRO A 223 -9.53 -12.53 -24.03
N PRO A 224 -9.58 -11.22 -23.79
CA PRO A 224 -9.24 -10.67 -22.48
C PRO A 224 -10.16 -11.27 -21.39
N PRO A 225 -9.61 -11.59 -20.19
CA PRO A 225 -10.42 -12.09 -19.09
C PRO A 225 -11.32 -10.97 -18.54
N VAL A 226 -12.51 -11.36 -18.09
CA VAL A 226 -13.51 -10.46 -17.48
C VAL A 226 -13.13 -10.14 -16.04
N ILE A 227 -12.49 -11.10 -15.34
CA ILE A 227 -11.84 -10.90 -14.05
C ILE A 227 -10.42 -11.45 -14.14
N GLN A 228 -9.47 -10.69 -13.61
CA GLN A 228 -8.10 -11.14 -13.44
C GLN A 228 -7.57 -10.76 -12.05
N VAL A 229 -7.12 -11.75 -11.28
CA VAL A 229 -6.36 -11.57 -10.03
C VAL A 229 -4.92 -11.97 -10.31
N ARG A 230 -4.02 -10.98 -10.41
CA ARG A 230 -2.62 -11.21 -10.87
C ARG A 230 -1.71 -11.68 -9.74
N GLY A 231 -2.00 -11.23 -8.52
CA GLY A 231 -1.21 -11.52 -7.34
C GLY A 231 -1.24 -12.99 -6.92
N THR A 232 -0.42 -13.31 -5.91
CA THR A 232 -0.40 -14.63 -5.29
C THR A 232 -1.33 -14.64 -4.08
N VAL A 233 -2.17 -15.66 -3.99
CA VAL A 233 -3.11 -15.89 -2.90
C VAL A 233 -2.66 -17.11 -2.11
N ALA A 234 -2.36 -16.91 -0.83
CA ALA A 234 -2.04 -17.98 0.11
C ALA A 234 -3.33 -18.69 0.55
N LEU A 235 -3.31 -20.01 0.50
CA LEU A 235 -4.42 -20.87 0.88
C LEU A 235 -4.07 -21.69 2.11
N ASP A 236 -4.82 -21.50 3.18
CA ASP A 236 -4.61 -22.11 4.49
C ASP A 236 -5.67 -23.16 4.85
N SER A 237 -6.46 -23.59 3.86
CA SER A 237 -7.65 -24.45 3.96
C SER A 237 -8.92 -23.82 4.55
N SER A 238 -8.86 -22.66 5.19
CA SER A 238 -10.03 -22.01 5.80
C SER A 238 -10.50 -20.79 5.01
N HIS A 239 -9.58 -20.14 4.29
CA HIS A 239 -9.85 -18.94 3.52
C HIS A 239 -9.86 -19.22 2.02
N ALA A 240 -10.84 -18.63 1.32
CA ALA A 240 -11.04 -18.78 -0.11
C ALA A 240 -11.15 -17.41 -0.79
N LEU A 241 -10.70 -17.31 -2.04
CA LEU A 241 -10.96 -16.15 -2.88
C LEU A 241 -12.44 -16.18 -3.27
N HIS A 242 -13.17 -15.15 -2.86
CA HIS A 242 -14.60 -15.03 -3.15
C HIS A 242 -14.84 -13.92 -4.18
N LEU A 243 -15.46 -14.30 -5.30
CA LEU A 243 -15.92 -13.39 -6.34
C LEU A 243 -17.45 -13.38 -6.32
N PRO A 244 -18.10 -12.22 -6.10
CA PRO A 244 -19.55 -12.17 -6.02
C PRO A 244 -20.19 -12.53 -7.36
N ASP A 245 -21.45 -12.96 -7.33
CA ASP A 245 -22.16 -13.45 -8.52
C ASP A 245 -22.16 -12.44 -9.67
N THR A 246 -22.36 -11.16 -9.36
CA THR A 246 -22.38 -10.05 -10.32
C THR A 246 -21.06 -9.88 -11.10
N SER A 247 -19.95 -10.39 -10.56
CA SER A 247 -18.65 -10.36 -11.24
C SER A 247 -18.44 -11.59 -12.14
N VAL A 248 -19.16 -12.69 -11.90
CA VAL A 248 -19.00 -13.94 -12.64
C VAL A 248 -19.78 -13.89 -13.96
N PRO A 249 -19.20 -14.25 -15.12
CA PRO A 249 -19.91 -14.30 -16.38
C PRO A 249 -21.16 -15.19 -16.32
N HIS A 250 -22.31 -14.63 -16.69
CA HIS A 250 -23.57 -15.37 -16.86
C HIS A 250 -23.73 -15.94 -18.28
N THR A 251 -22.65 -15.96 -19.07
CA THR A 251 -22.68 -16.53 -20.42
C THR A 251 -22.83 -18.04 -20.35
N PRO A 252 -23.51 -18.65 -21.34
CA PRO A 252 -23.69 -20.11 -21.36
C PRO A 252 -22.37 -20.87 -21.57
N SER A 253 -21.33 -20.20 -22.10
CA SER A 253 -19.98 -20.72 -22.23
C SER A 253 -18.97 -19.77 -21.56
N TRP A 254 -18.06 -20.29 -20.75
CA TRP A 254 -17.05 -19.53 -20.00
C TRP A 254 -15.90 -20.44 -19.56
N SER A 255 -14.78 -19.85 -19.13
CA SER A 255 -13.61 -20.61 -18.66
C SER A 255 -12.97 -20.01 -17.42
N LEU A 256 -12.46 -20.86 -16.54
CA LEU A 256 -11.67 -20.50 -15.35
C LEU A 256 -10.27 -21.09 -15.46
N LEU A 257 -9.25 -20.23 -15.45
CA LEU A 257 -7.85 -20.62 -15.47
C LEU A 257 -7.14 -20.04 -14.25
N PHE A 258 -6.29 -20.82 -13.60
CA PHE A 258 -5.40 -20.32 -12.54
C PHE A 258 -4.21 -21.25 -12.34
N TRP A 259 -3.10 -20.70 -11.88
CA TRP A 259 -1.97 -21.48 -11.38
C TRP A 259 -2.26 -21.89 -9.94
N ILE A 260 -1.96 -23.14 -9.62
CA ILE A 260 -2.04 -23.64 -8.25
C ILE A 260 -0.77 -24.41 -7.90
N TYR A 261 -0.41 -24.31 -6.63
CA TYR A 261 0.63 -25.07 -5.99
C TYR A 261 0.06 -25.71 -4.74
N LEU A 262 0.10 -27.04 -4.65
CA LEU A 262 -0.38 -27.77 -3.48
C LEU A 262 0.78 -28.01 -2.50
N SER A 263 0.66 -27.49 -1.28
CA SER A 263 1.68 -27.65 -0.24
C SER A 263 1.51 -28.94 0.57
N GLN A 264 0.35 -29.59 0.49
CA GLN A 264 0.08 -30.84 1.19
C GLN A 264 -1.03 -31.63 0.51
N ASP A 265 -1.10 -32.92 0.84
CA ASP A 265 -2.15 -33.81 0.36
C ASP A 265 -3.49 -33.54 1.06
N SER A 266 -4.58 -33.90 0.37
CA SER A 266 -5.92 -33.98 0.93
C SER A 266 -6.03 -35.17 1.88
N THR A 267 -5.95 -34.89 3.19
CA THR A 267 -6.14 -35.91 4.23
C THR A 267 -7.54 -35.80 4.85
N GLY A 268 -8.15 -36.96 5.13
CA GLY A 268 -9.44 -37.09 5.83
C GLY A 268 -10.69 -37.01 4.96
N GLY A 269 -10.86 -35.93 4.17
CA GLY A 269 -12.07 -35.67 3.39
C GLY A 269 -11.81 -34.85 2.13
N HIS A 270 -12.85 -34.65 1.31
CA HIS A 270 -12.75 -33.86 0.09
C HIS A 270 -12.40 -32.40 0.41
N ARG A 271 -11.52 -31.80 -0.39
CA ARG A 271 -11.15 -30.38 -0.27
C ARG A 271 -11.67 -29.61 -1.46
N THR A 272 -12.31 -28.47 -1.24
CA THR A 272 -12.83 -27.68 -2.37
C THR A 272 -11.71 -26.95 -3.08
N LEU A 273 -11.67 -27.11 -4.41
CA LEU A 273 -10.81 -26.33 -5.28
C LEU A 273 -11.52 -25.09 -5.80
N PHE A 274 -12.76 -25.24 -6.28
CA PHE A 274 -13.65 -24.11 -6.50
C PHE A 274 -15.10 -24.54 -6.36
N TYR A 275 -15.96 -23.61 -5.98
CA TYR A 275 -17.37 -23.87 -5.76
C TYR A 275 -18.18 -22.61 -6.10
N LYS A 276 -19.13 -22.75 -7.03
CA LYS A 276 -20.15 -21.73 -7.23
C LYS A 276 -21.20 -21.88 -6.13
N GLY A 277 -21.26 -20.86 -5.27
CA GLY A 277 -22.03 -20.66 -4.04
C GLY A 277 -23.48 -21.10 -4.08
N PRO A 278 -24.19 -21.16 -2.94
CA PRO A 278 -25.63 -21.39 -2.94
C PRO A 278 -26.33 -20.13 -3.48
N GLY A 279 -26.75 -20.14 -4.73
CA GLY A 279 -27.72 -19.15 -5.21
C GLY A 279 -29.11 -19.41 -4.64
N HIS A 280 -30.11 -18.64 -5.09
CA HIS A 280 -31.53 -18.91 -4.77
C HIS A 280 -31.99 -20.31 -5.23
N ASN A 281 -31.25 -20.91 -6.16
CA ASN A 281 -31.62 -22.14 -6.84
C ASN A 281 -30.94 -23.38 -6.22
N GLN A 282 -30.06 -23.22 -5.22
CA GLN A 282 -29.33 -24.30 -4.50
C GLN A 282 -28.56 -25.31 -5.40
N HIS A 283 -28.31 -24.98 -6.67
CA HIS A 283 -27.61 -25.86 -7.60
C HIS A 283 -26.09 -25.95 -7.29
N ARG A 284 -25.45 -27.10 -7.54
CA ARG A 284 -23.99 -27.28 -7.36
C ARG A 284 -23.26 -27.12 -8.70
N THR A 285 -23.25 -25.91 -9.25
CA THR A 285 -22.89 -25.73 -10.67
C THR A 285 -22.09 -24.46 -10.97
N PRO A 286 -20.86 -24.56 -11.51
CA PRO A 286 -19.95 -25.70 -11.46
C PRO A 286 -19.13 -25.73 -10.17
N SER A 287 -18.51 -26.88 -9.91
CA SER A 287 -17.68 -27.08 -8.72
C SER A 287 -16.65 -28.19 -8.91
N ALA A 288 -15.50 -28.04 -8.25
CA ALA A 288 -14.39 -28.99 -8.27
C ALA A 288 -13.88 -29.27 -6.86
N TRP A 289 -13.61 -30.54 -6.57
CA TRP A 289 -13.09 -30.99 -5.27
C TRP A 289 -11.95 -31.97 -5.43
N LEU A 290 -10.91 -31.80 -4.63
CA LEU A 290 -9.82 -32.74 -4.49
C LEU A 290 -10.24 -33.92 -3.63
N GLN A 291 -10.15 -35.12 -4.18
CA GLN A 291 -10.41 -36.35 -3.47
C GLN A 291 -9.35 -36.64 -2.40
N PRO A 292 -9.73 -37.29 -1.28
CA PRO A 292 -8.77 -37.69 -0.26
C PRO A 292 -7.89 -38.83 -0.77
N HIS A 293 -6.59 -38.77 -0.48
CA HIS A 293 -5.57 -39.80 -0.72
C HIS A 293 -5.14 -40.10 -2.17
N ASP A 294 -5.92 -39.71 -3.19
CA ASP A 294 -5.56 -39.96 -4.61
C ASP A 294 -5.30 -38.66 -5.41
N ARG A 295 -5.53 -37.47 -4.81
CA ARG A 295 -5.33 -36.14 -5.40
C ARG A 295 -5.98 -35.95 -6.78
N ARG A 296 -7.02 -36.71 -7.09
CA ARG A 296 -7.81 -36.52 -8.30
C ARG A 296 -8.92 -35.50 -8.05
N LEU A 297 -9.29 -34.75 -9.08
CA LEU A 297 -10.38 -33.81 -8.98
C LEU A 297 -11.69 -34.46 -9.39
N ILE A 298 -12.70 -34.29 -8.55
CA ILE A 298 -14.09 -34.51 -8.88
C ILE A 298 -14.65 -33.20 -9.41
N LEU A 299 -15.18 -33.23 -10.64
CA LEU A 299 -15.87 -32.10 -11.26
C LEU A 299 -17.36 -32.41 -11.32
N ARG A 300 -18.20 -31.53 -10.75
CA ARG A 300 -19.67 -31.67 -10.79
C ARG A 300 -20.37 -30.43 -11.29
N VAL A 301 -21.48 -30.70 -11.97
CA VAL A 301 -22.47 -29.74 -12.42
C VAL A 301 -23.90 -30.26 -12.19
N SER A 302 -24.87 -29.36 -11.95
CA SER A 302 -26.29 -29.72 -11.92
C SER A 302 -26.98 -29.45 -13.26
N THR A 303 -27.80 -30.40 -13.70
CA THR A 303 -28.69 -30.30 -14.87
C THR A 303 -30.16 -30.45 -14.44
N PRO A 304 -31.14 -30.11 -15.29
CA PRO A 304 -32.56 -30.31 -14.96
C PRO A 304 -32.93 -31.75 -14.54
N ASP A 305 -32.21 -32.74 -15.08
CA ASP A 305 -32.52 -34.16 -14.88
C ASP A 305 -31.69 -34.81 -13.77
N ASN A 306 -30.50 -34.29 -13.50
CA ASN A 306 -29.60 -34.82 -12.48
C ASN A 306 -28.76 -33.70 -11.85
N MET A 307 -28.86 -33.58 -10.53
CA MET A 307 -28.17 -32.57 -9.74
C MET A 307 -26.66 -32.83 -9.57
N ASP A 308 -26.20 -34.05 -9.88
CA ASP A 308 -24.83 -34.52 -9.68
C ASP A 308 -24.30 -35.20 -10.95
N VAL A 309 -24.12 -34.41 -12.02
CA VAL A 309 -23.50 -34.86 -13.28
C VAL A 309 -22.04 -34.46 -13.28
N GLY A 310 -21.13 -35.38 -13.60
CA GLY A 310 -19.72 -35.09 -13.42
C GLY A 310 -18.75 -36.16 -13.89
N MET A 311 -17.47 -35.82 -13.80
CA MET A 311 -16.35 -36.72 -14.04
C MET A 311 -15.33 -36.66 -12.90
N THR A 312 -14.44 -37.65 -12.86
CA THR A 312 -13.23 -37.63 -12.04
C THR A 312 -12.05 -37.55 -13.00
N THR A 313 -11.05 -36.72 -12.69
CA THR A 313 -9.88 -36.53 -13.54
C THR A 313 -9.05 -37.81 -13.67
N THR A 314 -8.34 -37.92 -14.79
CA THR A 314 -7.49 -39.09 -15.06
C THR A 314 -6.17 -38.95 -14.31
N SER A 315 -5.56 -37.78 -14.40
CA SER A 315 -4.30 -37.45 -13.72
C SER A 315 -4.56 -36.98 -12.28
N GLU A 316 -3.61 -37.33 -11.42
CA GLU A 316 -3.49 -36.76 -10.07
C GLU A 316 -2.85 -35.38 -10.15
N LEU A 317 -3.24 -34.47 -9.26
CA LEU A 317 -2.51 -33.22 -9.10
C LEU A 317 -1.17 -33.47 -8.39
N PRO A 318 -0.04 -32.97 -8.92
CA PRO A 318 1.22 -33.08 -8.24
C PRO A 318 1.19 -32.22 -6.97
N LEU A 319 1.82 -32.74 -5.91
CA LEU A 319 2.21 -31.90 -4.79
C LEU A 319 3.43 -31.11 -5.23
N HIS A 320 3.65 -29.96 -4.58
CA HIS A 320 4.96 -29.35 -4.55
C HIS A 320 5.45 -28.79 -5.90
N GLU A 321 4.53 -28.69 -6.87
CA GLU A 321 4.78 -28.19 -8.21
C GLU A 321 3.66 -27.22 -8.60
N TRP A 322 4.03 -26.15 -9.31
CA TRP A 322 3.05 -25.25 -9.91
C TRP A 322 2.44 -25.88 -11.15
N VAL A 323 1.11 -25.91 -11.21
CA VAL A 323 0.36 -26.39 -12.36
C VAL A 323 -0.68 -25.36 -12.79
N LEU A 324 -0.79 -25.16 -14.10
CA LEU A 324 -1.88 -24.38 -14.68
C LEU A 324 -3.10 -25.28 -14.81
N LEU A 325 -4.16 -24.96 -14.09
CA LEU A 325 -5.45 -25.61 -14.23
C LEU A 325 -6.36 -24.77 -15.11
N SER A 326 -7.10 -25.45 -15.98
CA SER A 326 -8.10 -24.84 -16.85
C SER A 326 -9.39 -25.64 -16.81
N PHE A 327 -10.49 -24.95 -16.57
CA PHE A 327 -11.84 -25.47 -16.60
C PHE A 327 -12.63 -24.70 -17.65
N THR A 328 -12.98 -25.35 -18.75
CA THR A 328 -13.78 -24.78 -19.83
C THR A 328 -15.17 -25.35 -19.76
N PHE A 329 -16.18 -24.50 -19.75
CA PHE A 329 -17.60 -24.84 -19.79
C PHE A 329 -18.17 -24.32 -21.09
N ASP A 330 -18.63 -25.22 -21.97
CA ASP A 330 -19.10 -24.85 -23.30
C ASP A 330 -20.51 -25.39 -23.59
N ASN A 331 -21.45 -24.49 -23.80
CA ASN A 331 -22.78 -24.84 -24.25
C ASN A 331 -22.84 -24.87 -25.79
N THR A 332 -22.57 -26.04 -26.36
CA THR A 332 -22.58 -26.29 -27.81
C THR A 332 -23.98 -26.50 -28.39
N SER A 333 -25.04 -26.11 -27.67
CA SER A 333 -26.45 -26.28 -28.05
C SER A 333 -26.90 -25.36 -29.20
N ALA A 334 -26.18 -25.31 -30.33
CA ALA A 334 -26.64 -24.85 -31.64
C ALA A 334 -25.54 -25.01 -32.72
N VAL A 335 -25.39 -26.21 -33.28
CA VAL A 335 -24.97 -26.37 -34.69
C VAL A 335 -26.14 -26.97 -35.47
N ASN A 336 -27.21 -26.17 -35.65
CA ASN A 336 -28.21 -26.40 -36.68
C ASN A 336 -28.61 -25.03 -37.25
N LEU A 337 -28.18 -24.75 -38.48
CA LEU A 337 -28.37 -23.49 -39.21
C LEU A 337 -29.84 -23.15 -39.56
N ASN A 338 -30.83 -23.83 -39.00
CA ASN A 338 -32.24 -23.65 -39.35
C ASN A 338 -33.12 -23.72 -38.10
N GLY A 339 -33.25 -22.59 -37.39
CA GLY A 339 -34.34 -22.15 -36.48
C GLY A 339 -35.36 -23.13 -35.88
N SER A 340 -35.00 -24.37 -35.56
CA SER A 340 -35.87 -25.40 -35.01
C SER A 340 -35.64 -25.51 -33.50
N LYS A 341 -36.71 -25.36 -32.71
CA LYS A 341 -36.76 -25.67 -31.27
C LYS A 341 -36.77 -27.19 -31.04
N ASP A 342 -35.71 -27.89 -31.45
CA ASP A 342 -35.55 -29.31 -31.13
C ASP A 342 -34.69 -29.45 -29.87
N ASP A 343 -35.32 -29.71 -28.72
CA ASP A 343 -34.65 -29.94 -27.44
C ASP A 343 -33.74 -31.18 -27.44
N ARG A 344 -33.79 -32.01 -28.50
CA ARG A 344 -32.96 -33.22 -28.65
C ARG A 344 -31.49 -32.95 -29.02
N ASN A 345 -31.08 -31.71 -29.26
CA ASN A 345 -29.69 -31.41 -29.68
C ASN A 345 -28.89 -30.53 -28.71
N LYS A 346 -29.40 -30.35 -27.47
CA LYS A 346 -28.65 -29.63 -26.44
C LYS A 346 -27.44 -30.45 -26.02
N THR A 347 -26.27 -29.87 -26.17
CA THR A 347 -24.99 -30.48 -25.81
C THR A 347 -24.20 -29.48 -24.99
N PHE A 348 -23.67 -29.94 -23.88
CA PHE A 348 -22.81 -29.16 -23.01
C PHE A 348 -21.52 -29.94 -22.80
N SER A 349 -20.40 -29.36 -23.20
CA SER A 349 -19.07 -29.92 -22.98
C SER A 349 -18.44 -29.21 -21.80
N TYR A 350 -17.74 -29.95 -20.96
CA TYR A 350 -16.81 -29.35 -20.02
C TYR A 350 -15.48 -30.07 -20.07
N VAL A 351 -14.42 -29.27 -20.24
CA VAL A 351 -13.07 -29.71 -20.52
C VAL A 351 -12.19 -29.30 -19.36
N TYR A 352 -11.43 -30.26 -18.85
CA TYR A 352 -10.40 -30.03 -17.86
C TYR A 352 -9.02 -30.24 -18.49
N ALA A 353 -8.14 -29.26 -18.32
CA ALA A 353 -6.78 -29.31 -18.80
C ALA A 353 -5.76 -28.97 -17.70
N ILE A 354 -4.62 -29.65 -17.74
CA ILE A 354 -3.45 -29.43 -16.91
C ILE A 354 -2.30 -29.01 -17.81
N ASN A 355 -1.65 -27.88 -17.51
CA ASN A 355 -0.46 -27.40 -18.22
C ASN A 355 -0.68 -27.32 -19.75
N GLY A 356 -1.86 -26.84 -20.15
CA GLY A 356 -2.26 -26.72 -21.56
C GLY A 356 -2.70 -28.02 -22.22
N LYS A 357 -2.65 -29.17 -21.57
CA LYS A 357 -3.07 -30.45 -22.14
C LYS A 357 -4.40 -30.89 -21.56
N VAL A 358 -5.35 -31.23 -22.42
CA VAL A 358 -6.63 -31.81 -21.99
C VAL A 358 -6.34 -33.12 -21.28
N ASP A 359 -6.80 -33.21 -20.03
CA ASP A 359 -6.71 -34.42 -19.21
C ASP A 359 -8.00 -35.23 -19.35
N THR A 360 -9.15 -34.60 -19.10
CA THR A 360 -10.45 -35.25 -19.18
C THR A 360 -11.49 -34.30 -19.78
N GLU A 361 -12.38 -34.84 -20.61
CA GLU A 361 -13.50 -34.14 -21.22
C GLU A 361 -14.78 -34.95 -21.00
N MET A 362 -15.89 -34.27 -20.73
CA MET A 362 -17.19 -34.91 -20.69
C MET A 362 -18.24 -34.09 -21.46
N ASN A 363 -19.03 -34.81 -22.25
CA ASN A 363 -20.14 -34.27 -23.02
C ASN A 363 -21.47 -34.73 -22.40
N VAL A 364 -22.29 -33.76 -22.01
CA VAL A 364 -23.66 -34.00 -21.52
C VAL A 364 -24.61 -33.80 -22.68
N HIS A 365 -25.26 -34.87 -23.10
CA HIS A 365 -26.25 -34.84 -24.19
C HIS A 365 -27.66 -34.61 -23.65
N HIS A 366 -28.48 -33.95 -24.46
CA HIS A 366 -29.90 -33.67 -24.19
C HIS A 366 -30.15 -32.84 -22.92
N SER A 367 -29.16 -32.10 -22.42
CA SER A 367 -29.29 -31.33 -21.19
C SER A 367 -28.41 -30.07 -21.22
N VAL A 368 -28.60 -29.18 -20.26
CA VAL A 368 -27.79 -27.97 -20.06
C VAL A 368 -27.42 -27.84 -18.60
N VAL A 369 -26.32 -27.12 -18.35
CA VAL A 369 -25.95 -26.72 -16.99
C VAL A 369 -26.95 -25.69 -16.47
N LEU A 370 -27.47 -25.94 -15.27
CA LEU A 370 -28.38 -25.02 -14.61
C LEU A 370 -27.63 -23.77 -14.12
N PRO A 371 -28.20 -22.57 -14.29
CA PRO A 371 -27.60 -21.35 -13.76
C PRO A 371 -27.60 -21.37 -12.23
N ASN A 372 -26.59 -20.72 -11.66
CA ASN A 372 -26.44 -20.54 -10.23
C ASN A 372 -26.06 -19.09 -9.94
N SER A 373 -26.86 -18.43 -9.10
CA SER A 373 -26.72 -17.02 -8.73
C SER A 373 -25.90 -16.79 -7.45
N GLY A 374 -25.19 -17.81 -6.95
CA GLY A 374 -24.31 -17.66 -5.78
C GLY A 374 -22.89 -17.26 -6.20
N GLY A 375 -22.11 -16.58 -5.36
CA GLY A 375 -20.73 -16.17 -5.69
C GLY A 375 -19.78 -17.34 -6.00
N LEU A 376 -18.68 -17.10 -6.72
CA LEU A 376 -17.66 -18.11 -7.02
C LEU A 376 -16.56 -18.08 -5.96
N TYR A 377 -16.39 -19.20 -5.25
CA TYR A 377 -15.31 -19.42 -4.31
C TYR A 377 -14.20 -20.23 -4.97
N ILE A 378 -12.94 -19.82 -4.79
CA ILE A 378 -11.76 -20.47 -5.36
C ILE A 378 -10.76 -20.71 -4.22
N GLY A 379 -10.22 -21.92 -4.13
CA GLY A 379 -9.36 -22.38 -3.05
C GLY A 379 -10.11 -22.98 -1.84
N GLY A 380 -11.45 -22.85 -1.77
CA GLY A 380 -12.28 -23.37 -0.68
C GLY A 380 -13.76 -23.04 -0.84
N ASN A 381 -14.56 -23.20 0.22
CA ASN A 381 -15.95 -22.74 0.31
C ASN A 381 -16.38 -22.45 1.77
N PRO A 382 -17.55 -21.83 2.02
CA PRO A 382 -17.98 -21.46 3.37
C PRO A 382 -18.29 -22.61 4.36
N TRP A 383 -18.40 -23.86 3.92
CA TRP A 383 -18.85 -24.99 4.76
C TRP A 383 -17.87 -26.15 4.85
N MET A 384 -16.89 -26.21 3.97
CA MET A 384 -15.89 -27.26 3.96
C MET A 384 -14.52 -26.67 3.69
N ASP A 385 -13.53 -27.24 4.36
CA ASP A 385 -12.15 -26.85 4.18
C ASP A 385 -11.71 -26.94 2.70
N GLY A 386 -10.98 -25.91 2.30
CA GLY A 386 -10.30 -25.79 1.03
C GLY A 386 -8.98 -26.54 0.94
N VAL A 387 -8.27 -26.29 -0.14
CA VAL A 387 -6.90 -26.79 -0.36
C VAL A 387 -5.88 -25.93 0.38
N ARG A 388 -4.65 -26.44 0.57
CA ARG A 388 -3.53 -25.67 1.12
C ARG A 388 -2.42 -25.48 0.10
N GLY A 389 -1.82 -24.31 0.13
CA GLY A 389 -0.72 -23.92 -0.75
C GLY A 389 -0.93 -22.52 -1.32
N PHE A 390 -0.77 -22.35 -2.63
CA PHE A 390 -0.81 -21.05 -3.27
C PHE A 390 -1.59 -21.08 -4.56
N MET A 391 -2.22 -19.97 -4.91
CA MET A 391 -2.77 -19.72 -6.23
C MET A 391 -2.21 -18.43 -6.81
N GLN A 392 -2.11 -18.36 -8.13
CA GLN A 392 -1.71 -17.13 -8.81
C GLN A 392 -2.43 -16.99 -10.15
N ASN A 393 -2.60 -15.75 -10.61
CA ASN A 393 -3.09 -15.47 -11.96
C ASN A 393 -4.47 -16.10 -12.22
N VAL A 394 -5.43 -15.84 -11.32
CA VAL A 394 -6.81 -16.32 -11.47
C VAL A 394 -7.50 -15.52 -12.56
N ARG A 395 -7.99 -16.20 -13.60
CA ARG A 395 -8.60 -15.60 -14.78
C ARG A 395 -9.94 -16.23 -15.08
N LEU A 396 -10.93 -15.37 -15.29
CA LEU A 396 -12.28 -15.75 -15.65
C LEU A 396 -12.62 -15.17 -17.01
N TYR A 397 -12.91 -16.03 -17.98
CA TYR A 397 -13.22 -15.64 -19.36
C TYR A 397 -14.71 -15.86 -19.64
N ALA A 398 -15.39 -14.88 -20.26
CA ALA A 398 -16.78 -15.00 -20.70
C ALA A 398 -16.96 -15.85 -21.99
N ALA A 399 -15.97 -16.70 -22.30
CA ALA A 399 -15.97 -17.59 -23.45
C ALA A 399 -15.35 -18.94 -23.10
N ALA A 400 -15.75 -19.99 -23.82
CA ALA A 400 -15.08 -21.28 -23.75
C ALA A 400 -13.74 -21.23 -24.49
N LEU A 401 -12.62 -21.39 -23.78
CA LEU A 401 -11.30 -21.36 -24.39
C LEU A 401 -11.00 -22.68 -25.09
N THR A 402 -10.41 -22.59 -26.27
CA THR A 402 -9.92 -23.74 -27.03
C THR A 402 -8.62 -24.29 -26.42
N THR A 403 -8.33 -25.57 -26.65
CA THR A 403 -7.07 -26.20 -26.21
C THR A 403 -5.83 -25.43 -26.68
N SER A 404 -5.86 -24.88 -27.91
CA SER A 404 -4.77 -24.06 -28.45
C SER A 404 -4.53 -22.81 -27.60
N GLN A 405 -5.60 -22.11 -27.23
CA GLN A 405 -5.53 -20.92 -26.36
C GLN A 405 -4.96 -21.25 -24.98
N ILE A 406 -5.38 -22.36 -24.36
CA ILE A 406 -4.87 -22.78 -23.05
C ILE A 406 -3.37 -23.14 -23.14
N GLN A 407 -2.94 -23.85 -24.20
CA GLN A 407 -1.52 -24.16 -24.44
C GLN A 407 -0.67 -22.92 -24.63
N THR A 408 -1.24 -21.92 -25.27
CA THR A 408 -0.59 -20.66 -25.56
C THR A 408 -0.37 -19.85 -24.26
N VAL A 409 -1.38 -19.77 -23.37
CA VAL A 409 -1.23 -19.21 -22.02
C VAL A 409 -0.15 -19.95 -21.22
N PHE A 410 -0.20 -21.29 -21.18
CA PHE A 410 0.79 -22.09 -20.46
C PHE A 410 2.23 -21.80 -20.92
N ARG A 411 2.47 -21.81 -22.24
CA ARG A 411 3.81 -21.64 -22.82
C ARG A 411 4.42 -20.27 -22.51
N GLN A 412 3.61 -19.21 -22.46
CA GLN A 412 4.12 -17.88 -22.14
C GLN A 412 4.38 -17.67 -20.65
N GLU A 413 3.54 -18.23 -19.80
CA GLU A 413 3.62 -17.96 -18.36
C GLU A 413 4.60 -18.87 -17.65
N TYR A 414 4.69 -20.16 -18.02
CA TYR A 414 5.44 -21.16 -17.25
C TYR A 414 6.90 -20.74 -16.97
N GLY A 415 7.62 -20.27 -17.99
CA GLY A 415 9.02 -19.87 -17.82
C GLY A 415 9.21 -18.59 -17.02
N ARG A 416 8.29 -17.62 -17.17
CA ARG A 416 8.35 -16.33 -16.46
C ARG A 416 7.92 -16.48 -15.00
N LEU A 417 6.84 -17.21 -14.75
CA LEU A 417 6.23 -17.38 -13.43
C LEU A 417 7.15 -18.15 -12.47
N LEU A 418 7.96 -19.08 -12.98
CA LEU A 418 8.87 -19.90 -12.19
C LEU A 418 10.30 -19.35 -12.12
N SER A 419 10.53 -18.10 -12.57
CA SER A 419 11.80 -17.42 -12.38
C SER A 419 12.10 -17.23 -10.89
N SER A 420 13.37 -17.33 -10.48
CA SER A 420 13.79 -17.10 -9.09
C SER A 420 13.56 -15.66 -8.60
N THR A 421 13.20 -14.75 -9.52
CA THR A 421 12.89 -13.34 -9.23
C THR A 421 11.41 -13.09 -8.96
N THR A 422 10.53 -14.07 -9.17
CA THR A 422 9.09 -13.95 -8.89
C THR A 422 8.74 -14.58 -7.55
N VAL A 423 7.66 -14.10 -6.93
CA VAL A 423 7.12 -14.70 -5.71
C VAL A 423 6.83 -16.19 -5.91
N ALA A 424 6.21 -16.60 -7.02
CA ALA A 424 5.95 -18.02 -7.28
C ALA A 424 7.20 -18.88 -7.45
N GLY A 425 8.23 -18.38 -8.13
CA GLY A 425 9.50 -19.11 -8.23
C GLY A 425 10.20 -19.24 -6.87
N GLN A 426 10.14 -18.19 -6.05
CA GLN A 426 10.64 -18.22 -4.67
C GLN A 426 9.84 -19.19 -3.78
N LEU A 427 8.50 -19.18 -3.87
CA LEU A 427 7.62 -20.14 -3.17
C LEU A 427 7.83 -21.58 -3.64
N SER A 428 8.21 -21.79 -4.90
CA SER A 428 8.54 -23.13 -5.42
C SER A 428 9.70 -23.78 -4.66
N ALA A 429 10.59 -22.96 -4.10
CA ALA A 429 11.73 -23.41 -3.32
C ALA A 429 11.40 -23.74 -1.85
N ILE A 430 10.16 -23.51 -1.40
CA ILE A 430 9.70 -23.82 -0.04
C ILE A 430 9.31 -25.30 0.05
N HIS A 431 10.31 -26.17 0.12
CA HIS A 431 10.13 -27.55 0.59
C HIS A 431 11.08 -27.90 1.71
N ARG A 432 10.69 -28.87 2.54
CA ARG A 432 11.44 -29.36 3.71
C ARG A 432 12.91 -29.67 3.37
N ASP A 433 13.21 -30.11 2.14
CA ASP A 433 14.58 -30.40 1.67
C ASP A 433 15.25 -29.24 0.89
N GLN A 434 14.48 -28.25 0.41
CA GLN A 434 14.93 -27.13 -0.44
C GLN A 434 14.83 -25.72 0.16
N LEU A 435 14.34 -25.61 1.40
CA LEU A 435 14.32 -24.40 2.25
C LEU A 435 15.70 -23.73 2.40
N HIS A 436 16.78 -24.38 1.97
CA HIS A 436 18.11 -23.79 1.86
C HIS A 436 18.23 -22.70 0.77
N ILE A 437 17.33 -22.65 -0.21
CA ILE A 437 17.39 -21.73 -1.36
C ILE A 437 16.95 -20.30 -0.99
N LEU A 438 15.85 -20.13 -0.24
CA LEU A 438 15.40 -18.82 0.29
C LEU A 438 16.30 -18.25 1.39
N VAL A 439 17.24 -19.06 1.85
CA VAL A 439 17.97 -18.87 3.10
C VAL A 439 19.48 -18.92 2.85
N SER A 440 19.90 -19.00 1.58
CA SER A 440 21.24 -19.45 1.22
C SER A 440 22.33 -18.57 1.82
N ASP A 441 23.24 -19.23 2.53
CA ASP A 441 24.63 -18.82 2.64
C ASP A 441 25.40 -19.97 1.99
N GLN A 442 26.26 -19.68 1.02
CA GLN A 442 26.98 -20.71 0.24
C GLN A 442 28.00 -21.50 1.10
N THR A 443 28.03 -21.26 2.41
CA THR A 443 28.98 -21.86 3.33
C THR A 443 28.25 -22.74 4.37
N LYS A 444 28.43 -24.06 4.23
CA LYS A 444 28.08 -25.14 5.18
C LYS A 444 26.67 -25.75 5.05
N THR A 445 26.55 -26.66 4.09
CA THR A 445 25.57 -27.74 4.10
C THR A 445 26.03 -28.88 5.01
N SER A 446 25.45 -28.98 6.20
CA SER A 446 25.26 -30.27 6.87
C SER A 446 23.75 -30.47 7.04
N LEU A 447 23.22 -31.58 6.50
CA LEU A 447 21.84 -32.02 6.73
C LEU A 447 21.55 -31.95 8.24
N MET A 448 20.71 -31.01 8.66
CA MET A 448 20.24 -30.97 10.05
C MET A 448 19.26 -32.13 10.23
N GLN A 449 19.48 -32.95 11.26
CA GLN A 449 18.57 -34.04 11.62
C GLN A 449 17.20 -33.47 12.01
N THR A 450 16.14 -34.29 11.91
CA THR A 450 14.81 -33.96 12.47
C THR A 450 14.95 -33.58 13.95
N LEU A 451 14.63 -32.34 14.28
CA LEU A 451 14.58 -31.84 15.66
C LEU A 451 13.25 -32.23 16.30
N ASP A 452 13.24 -32.40 17.62
CA ASP A 452 12.01 -32.55 18.41
C ASP A 452 11.36 -31.19 18.70
N GLU A 453 10.07 -31.20 19.05
CA GLU A 453 9.28 -29.99 19.38
C GLU A 453 9.96 -29.05 20.39
N PRO A 454 10.58 -29.54 21.49
CA PRO A 454 11.30 -28.65 22.41
C PRO A 454 12.50 -27.95 21.78
N ALA A 455 13.24 -28.62 20.89
CA ALA A 455 14.36 -28.01 20.19
C ALA A 455 13.91 -26.99 19.13
N LEU A 456 12.77 -27.22 18.48
CA LEU A 456 12.13 -26.25 17.57
C LEU A 456 11.72 -24.98 18.31
N ALA A 457 10.99 -25.12 19.41
CA ALA A 457 10.56 -24.02 20.25
C ALA A 457 11.77 -23.22 20.79
N GLU A 458 12.86 -23.89 21.14
CA GLU A 458 14.07 -23.22 21.60
C GLU A 458 14.76 -22.43 20.48
N LEU A 459 14.79 -22.92 19.24
CA LEU A 459 15.32 -22.14 18.10
C LEU A 459 14.50 -20.86 17.87
N LEU A 460 13.17 -20.96 17.92
CA LEU A 460 12.29 -19.80 17.79
C LEU A 460 12.53 -18.79 18.93
N ARG A 461 12.54 -19.28 20.18
CA ARG A 461 12.81 -18.46 21.37
C ARG A 461 14.15 -17.76 21.30
N MET A 462 15.21 -18.46 20.85
CA MET A 462 16.54 -17.87 20.68
C MET A 462 16.56 -16.83 19.56
N GLY A 463 15.86 -17.08 18.45
CA GLY A 463 15.66 -16.11 17.38
C GLY A 463 14.99 -14.82 17.88
N GLU A 464 13.89 -14.95 18.61
CA GLU A 464 13.16 -13.83 19.22
C GLU A 464 14.01 -13.09 20.25
N ALA A 465 14.73 -13.83 21.10
CA ALA A 465 15.63 -13.24 22.09
C ALA A 465 16.71 -12.37 21.43
N TYR A 466 17.34 -12.85 20.35
CA TYR A 466 18.31 -12.05 19.61
C TYR A 466 17.68 -10.93 18.79
N LEU A 467 16.45 -11.09 18.32
CA LEU A 467 15.76 -10.04 17.56
C LEU A 467 15.38 -8.88 18.49
N TYR A 468 14.63 -9.18 19.53
CA TYR A 468 14.05 -8.21 20.44
C TYR A 468 14.98 -7.82 21.60
N GLY A 469 16.04 -8.59 21.86
CA GLY A 469 16.99 -8.32 22.95
C GLY A 469 16.48 -8.74 24.33
N THR A 470 15.55 -9.70 24.41
CA THR A 470 15.07 -10.24 25.69
C THR A 470 16.17 -11.13 26.29
N ASP A 471 16.73 -10.72 27.41
CA ASP A 471 17.80 -11.44 28.16
C ASP A 471 19.13 -11.66 27.41
N THR A 472 19.32 -11.04 26.24
CA THR A 472 20.55 -11.13 25.44
C THR A 472 20.83 -9.83 24.68
N THR A 473 22.06 -9.67 24.19
CA THR A 473 22.41 -8.54 23.32
C THR A 473 21.74 -8.71 21.95
N PRO A 474 20.96 -7.72 21.46
CA PRO A 474 20.32 -7.78 20.15
C PRO A 474 21.32 -8.07 19.01
N ASN A 475 20.96 -8.99 18.11
CA ASN A 475 21.76 -9.34 16.94
C ASN A 475 20.87 -9.91 15.82
N ALA A 476 20.53 -9.07 14.85
CA ALA A 476 19.64 -9.42 13.74
C ALA A 476 20.17 -10.56 12.87
N THR A 477 21.49 -10.61 12.65
CA THR A 477 22.13 -11.67 11.86
C THR A 477 21.99 -13.03 12.53
N LEU A 478 22.20 -13.06 13.85
CA LEU A 478 22.06 -14.29 14.63
C LEU A 478 20.60 -14.68 14.79
N ALA A 479 19.70 -13.72 15.00
CA ALA A 479 18.25 -13.95 14.99
C ALA A 479 17.80 -14.57 13.66
N ALA A 480 18.19 -13.99 12.53
CA ALA A 480 17.93 -14.54 11.21
C ALA A 480 18.47 -15.97 11.10
N TRP A 481 19.69 -16.24 11.58
CA TRP A 481 20.25 -17.59 11.57
C TRP A 481 19.37 -18.61 12.34
N TYR A 482 18.88 -18.24 13.53
CA TYR A 482 17.99 -19.09 14.32
C TYR A 482 16.64 -19.32 13.63
N PHE A 483 15.99 -18.27 13.15
CA PHE A 483 14.73 -18.39 12.41
C PHE A 483 14.89 -19.23 11.14
N LYS A 484 16.01 -19.08 10.44
CA LYS A 484 16.39 -19.91 9.29
C LYS A 484 16.50 -21.39 9.67
N GLN A 485 17.10 -21.74 10.80
CA GLN A 485 17.17 -23.13 11.25
C GLN A 485 15.80 -23.66 11.67
N ALA A 486 15.02 -22.86 12.39
CA ALA A 486 13.66 -23.22 12.81
C ALA A 486 12.78 -23.51 11.59
N LEU A 487 12.81 -22.63 10.60
CA LEU A 487 12.05 -22.77 9.36
C LEU A 487 12.46 -24.02 8.56
N ARG A 488 13.79 -24.29 8.44
CA ARG A 488 14.31 -25.53 7.82
C ARG A 488 13.82 -26.79 8.53
N ALA A 489 13.65 -26.72 9.84
CA ALA A 489 13.16 -27.82 10.65
C ALA A 489 11.61 -27.94 10.65
N GLY A 490 10.90 -27.02 10.00
CA GLY A 490 9.45 -27.05 9.79
C GLY A 490 8.64 -26.08 10.65
N GLU A 491 9.30 -25.20 11.43
CA GLU A 491 8.61 -24.22 12.27
C GLU A 491 8.14 -23.01 11.44
N ALA A 492 6.85 -22.99 11.11
CA ALA A 492 6.26 -21.94 10.30
C ALA A 492 6.24 -20.57 11.00
N ALA A 493 6.18 -20.53 12.34
CA ALA A 493 6.15 -19.28 13.10
C ALA A 493 7.42 -18.44 12.89
N ALA A 494 8.53 -19.05 12.48
CA ALA A 494 9.79 -18.38 12.17
C ALA A 494 9.76 -17.57 10.85
N ALA A 495 8.77 -17.80 9.98
CA ALA A 495 8.71 -17.18 8.65
C ALA A 495 8.46 -15.66 8.73
N LYS A 496 7.49 -15.21 9.53
CA LYS A 496 7.16 -13.79 9.70
C LYS A 496 8.33 -12.97 10.28
N PRO A 497 8.95 -13.34 11.42
CA PRO A 497 10.08 -12.56 11.95
C PRO A 497 11.31 -12.60 11.03
N LEU A 498 11.54 -13.69 10.27
CA LEU A 498 12.58 -13.72 9.25
C LEU A 498 12.25 -12.76 8.08
N ALA A 499 10.99 -12.74 7.62
CA ALA A 499 10.51 -11.81 6.61
C ALA A 499 10.69 -10.35 7.05
N LEU A 500 10.41 -10.05 8.31
CA LEU A 500 10.61 -8.73 8.91
C LEU A 500 12.09 -8.30 8.83
N ILE A 501 13.02 -9.20 9.17
CA ILE A 501 14.46 -8.91 9.05
C ILE A 501 14.84 -8.62 7.59
N TYR A 502 14.36 -9.42 6.64
CA TYR A 502 14.67 -9.26 5.22
C TYR A 502 14.04 -7.99 4.62
N ALA A 503 12.84 -7.61 5.07
CA ALA A 503 12.17 -6.40 4.63
C ALA A 503 12.94 -5.12 5.02
N LEU A 504 13.70 -5.15 6.12
CA LEU A 504 14.42 -3.99 6.66
C LEU A 504 15.78 -3.72 6.03
N ASP A 505 16.40 -4.70 5.39
CA ASP A 505 17.71 -4.51 4.75
C ASP A 505 17.69 -3.46 3.62
N ARG A 506 16.49 -3.10 3.16
CA ARG A 506 16.22 -1.93 2.31
C ARG A 506 16.81 -0.62 2.86
N HIS A 507 17.01 -0.52 4.18
CA HIS A 507 17.33 0.74 4.87
C HIS A 507 18.60 0.70 5.73
N THR A 508 19.21 -0.48 5.97
CA THR A 508 20.29 -0.66 6.94
C THR A 508 21.67 -0.83 6.34
N LYS A 509 22.05 -0.04 5.32
CA LYS A 509 23.45 0.07 4.83
C LYS A 509 24.50 0.48 5.91
N GLY A 510 24.16 0.41 7.20
CA GLY A 510 25.07 0.54 8.34
C GLY A 510 25.20 -0.67 9.29
N VAL A 511 24.49 -1.81 9.10
CA VAL A 511 24.57 -2.94 10.08
C VAL A 511 24.89 -4.31 9.48
N VAL A 512 24.90 -4.49 8.16
CA VAL A 512 25.40 -5.72 7.53
C VAL A 512 26.51 -5.38 6.53
N ASP A 513 27.62 -6.10 6.70
CA ASP A 513 28.96 -5.93 6.13
C ASP A 513 29.06 -5.24 4.75
N SER A 514 29.83 -4.14 4.71
CA SER A 514 30.06 -3.30 3.54
C SER A 514 31.10 -3.90 2.59
N THR A 515 30.86 -5.06 1.98
CA THR A 515 31.80 -5.59 0.97
C THR A 515 31.21 -6.30 -0.25
N THR A 516 29.90 -6.47 -0.42
CA THR A 516 29.37 -7.14 -1.64
C THR A 516 28.11 -6.54 -2.27
N CYS A 517 28.32 -6.02 -3.48
CA CYS A 517 27.49 -6.12 -4.70
C CYS A 517 26.12 -5.40 -4.84
N SER A 518 26.10 -4.49 -5.83
CA SER A 518 25.08 -4.26 -6.88
C SER A 518 23.59 -4.23 -6.50
N GLY A 519 22.89 -3.17 -6.95
CA GLY A 519 21.44 -2.95 -6.76
C GLY A 519 20.48 -4.08 -7.17
N LEU A 520 20.95 -5.15 -7.81
CA LEU A 520 20.17 -6.39 -8.02
C LEU A 520 19.87 -7.15 -6.71
N ALA A 521 20.74 -7.07 -5.69
CA ALA A 521 20.52 -7.77 -4.41
C ALA A 521 19.33 -7.19 -3.60
N GLN A 522 19.08 -5.89 -3.74
CA GLN A 522 18.02 -5.18 -3.01
C GLN A 522 16.60 -5.60 -3.47
N TYR A 523 16.42 -5.92 -4.75
CA TYR A 523 15.16 -6.44 -5.30
C TYR A 523 14.93 -7.93 -4.99
N LEU A 524 16.01 -8.69 -4.77
CA LEU A 524 15.94 -10.10 -4.41
C LEU A 524 15.39 -10.29 -2.99
N TRP A 525 15.84 -9.47 -2.02
CA TRP A 525 15.48 -9.63 -0.61
C TRP A 525 14.06 -9.13 -0.29
N THR A 526 13.55 -8.13 -1.01
CA THR A 526 12.14 -7.72 -0.89
C THR A 526 11.18 -8.78 -1.42
N GLY A 527 11.52 -9.46 -2.52
CA GLY A 527 10.77 -10.63 -2.99
C GLY A 527 10.77 -11.78 -1.98
N GLU A 528 11.94 -12.10 -1.41
CA GLU A 528 12.06 -13.16 -0.40
C GLU A 528 11.23 -12.88 0.85
N ALA A 529 11.21 -11.65 1.33
CA ALA A 529 10.34 -11.24 2.44
C ALA A 529 8.86 -11.46 2.11
N VAL A 530 8.42 -11.05 0.92
CA VAL A 530 7.05 -11.28 0.44
C VAL A 530 6.73 -12.77 0.37
N ALA A 531 7.62 -13.61 -0.15
CA ALA A 531 7.41 -15.05 -0.22
C ALA A 531 7.30 -15.69 1.17
N LEU A 532 8.09 -15.24 2.15
CA LEU A 532 8.00 -15.69 3.54
C LEU A 532 6.68 -15.25 4.20
N TYR A 533 6.19 -14.04 3.92
CA TYR A 533 4.85 -13.62 4.38
C TYR A 533 3.74 -14.46 3.75
N HIS A 534 3.82 -14.79 2.46
CA HIS A 534 2.88 -15.72 1.81
C HIS A 534 2.91 -17.09 2.48
N TYR A 535 4.10 -17.61 2.79
CA TYR A 535 4.24 -18.87 3.49
C TYR A 535 3.60 -18.83 4.89
N ALA A 536 3.86 -17.79 5.67
CA ALA A 536 3.22 -17.59 6.96
C ALA A 536 1.68 -17.51 6.83
N ALA A 537 1.18 -16.75 5.85
CA ALA A 537 -0.26 -16.64 5.58
C ALA A 537 -0.88 -17.99 5.16
N SER A 538 -0.16 -18.83 4.40
CA SER A 538 -0.63 -20.19 4.04
C SER A 538 -0.72 -21.14 5.24
N MET A 539 -0.11 -20.77 6.36
CA MET A 539 -0.17 -21.47 7.64
C MET A 539 -1.20 -20.84 8.60
N GLY A 540 -1.94 -19.82 8.15
CA GLY A 540 -2.98 -19.14 8.92
C GLY A 540 -2.51 -17.91 9.69
N ASP A 541 -1.30 -17.39 9.43
CA ASP A 541 -0.82 -16.15 10.06
C ASP A 541 -1.54 -14.92 9.49
N VAL A 542 -2.56 -14.47 10.21
CA VAL A 542 -3.42 -13.36 9.79
C VAL A 542 -2.67 -12.02 9.80
N SER A 543 -1.68 -11.87 10.68
CA SER A 543 -0.79 -10.70 10.70
C SER A 543 -0.05 -10.53 9.37
N SER A 544 0.43 -11.62 8.78
CA SER A 544 1.07 -11.64 7.47
C SER A 544 0.07 -11.35 6.35
N MET A 545 -1.20 -11.77 6.49
CA MET A 545 -2.26 -11.34 5.57
C MET A 545 -2.43 -9.81 5.59
N THR A 546 -2.47 -9.16 6.77
CA THR A 546 -2.52 -7.69 6.86
C THR A 546 -1.34 -7.02 6.14
N ILE A 547 -0.12 -7.55 6.32
CA ILE A 547 1.09 -7.04 5.64
C ILE A 547 0.98 -7.23 4.12
N LEU A 548 0.59 -8.41 3.65
CA LEU A 548 0.42 -8.71 2.23
C LEU A 548 -0.65 -7.84 1.58
N GLY A 549 -1.78 -7.61 2.27
CA GLY A 549 -2.84 -6.70 1.82
C GLY A 549 -2.29 -5.31 1.51
N ARG A 550 -1.49 -4.76 2.42
CA ARG A 550 -0.82 -3.46 2.25
C ARG A 550 0.24 -3.46 1.15
N ARG A 551 1.02 -4.53 1.03
CA ARG A 551 2.05 -4.66 0.00
C ARG A 551 1.44 -4.71 -1.41
N TYR A 552 0.37 -5.47 -1.62
CA TYR A 552 -0.37 -5.50 -2.89
C TYR A 552 -1.15 -4.21 -3.16
N GLU A 553 -1.61 -3.51 -2.12
CA GLU A 553 -2.24 -2.19 -2.28
C GLU A 553 -1.23 -1.14 -2.74
N LYS A 554 0.00 -1.16 -2.21
CA LYS A 554 1.03 -0.14 -2.46
C LYS A 554 2.05 -0.50 -3.53
N GLY A 555 2.10 -1.75 -3.97
CA GLY A 555 3.15 -2.26 -4.85
C GLY A 555 4.52 -2.42 -4.17
N ASP A 556 4.55 -2.74 -2.87
CA ASP A 556 5.81 -2.85 -2.11
C ASP A 556 6.40 -4.27 -2.15
N GLY A 557 7.31 -4.50 -3.08
CA GLY A 557 7.92 -5.82 -3.34
C GLY A 557 7.08 -6.75 -4.23
N VAL A 558 5.95 -6.25 -4.73
CA VAL A 558 5.01 -6.91 -5.66
C VAL A 558 4.37 -5.88 -6.57
N ASP A 559 3.79 -6.31 -7.69
CA ASP A 559 2.93 -5.43 -8.49
C ASP A 559 1.66 -5.08 -7.71
N MET A 560 1.13 -3.88 -7.93
CA MET A 560 -0.16 -3.49 -7.35
C MET A 560 -1.26 -4.40 -7.88
N ASP A 561 -2.05 -4.99 -6.98
CA ASP A 561 -3.19 -5.84 -7.33
C ASP A 561 -4.29 -5.70 -6.28
N ALA A 562 -5.30 -4.89 -6.62
CA ALA A 562 -6.38 -4.54 -5.70
C ALA A 562 -7.25 -5.75 -5.30
N GLU A 563 -7.40 -6.75 -6.18
CA GLU A 563 -8.12 -7.98 -5.88
C GLU A 563 -7.41 -8.82 -4.82
N THR A 564 -6.10 -9.01 -4.97
CA THR A 564 -5.28 -9.71 -3.98
C THR A 564 -5.22 -8.93 -2.66
N ALA A 565 -5.11 -7.59 -2.71
CA ALA A 565 -5.17 -6.76 -1.51
C ALA A 565 -6.51 -6.92 -0.77
N ALA A 566 -7.63 -6.87 -1.49
CA ALA A 566 -8.97 -7.04 -0.94
C ALA A 566 -9.17 -8.44 -0.33
N PHE A 567 -8.65 -9.49 -0.96
CA PHE A 567 -8.65 -10.85 -0.39
C PHE A 567 -8.00 -10.87 0.99
N TYR A 568 -6.79 -10.35 1.11
CA TYR A 568 -6.05 -10.38 2.37
C TYR A 568 -6.68 -9.49 3.43
N TYR A 569 -7.10 -8.27 3.07
CA TYR A 569 -7.77 -7.38 4.02
C TYR A 569 -9.12 -7.92 4.49
N TYR A 570 -9.88 -8.59 3.63
CA TYR A 570 -11.15 -9.21 4.03
C TYR A 570 -10.96 -10.27 5.12
N HIS A 571 -10.02 -11.21 4.92
CA HIS A 571 -9.76 -12.28 5.90
C HIS A 571 -9.14 -11.73 7.18
N ALA A 572 -8.23 -10.78 7.08
CA ALA A 572 -7.67 -10.11 8.25
C ALA A 572 -8.73 -9.33 9.04
N ALA A 573 -9.60 -8.59 8.37
CA ALA A 573 -10.70 -7.89 9.02
C ALA A 573 -11.73 -8.84 9.65
N ALA A 574 -12.00 -9.99 9.03
CA ALA A 574 -12.88 -11.01 9.59
C ALA A 574 -12.31 -11.62 10.88
N GLU A 575 -11.00 -11.88 10.94
CA GLU A 575 -10.34 -12.29 12.19
C GLU A 575 -10.36 -11.18 13.23
N ALA A 576 -10.07 -9.94 12.83
CA ALA A 576 -10.14 -8.78 13.72
C ALA A 576 -11.53 -8.64 14.33
N SER A 577 -12.59 -8.85 13.54
CA SER A 577 -13.98 -8.83 14.02
C SER A 577 -14.25 -9.96 14.99
N ARG A 578 -13.72 -11.17 14.75
CA ARG A 578 -13.84 -12.27 15.70
C ARG A 578 -13.16 -11.94 17.02
N ALA A 579 -11.91 -11.46 16.97
CA ALA A 579 -11.13 -11.05 18.13
C ALA A 579 -11.85 -9.94 18.93
N TYR A 580 -12.40 -8.95 18.22
CA TYR A 580 -13.18 -7.85 18.80
C TYR A 580 -14.42 -8.30 19.57
N HIS A 581 -14.99 -9.45 19.21
CA HIS A 581 -16.15 -10.01 19.90
C HIS A 581 -15.83 -11.11 20.90
N VAL A 582 -14.56 -11.46 21.09
CA VAL A 582 -14.20 -12.38 22.18
C VAL A 582 -14.46 -11.67 23.49
N ARG A 583 -15.46 -12.19 24.21
CA ARG A 583 -15.94 -11.61 25.46
C ARG A 583 -14.79 -11.45 26.46
N GLY A 584 -14.58 -10.21 26.88
CA GLY A 584 -13.51 -9.82 27.79
C GLY A 584 -12.12 -10.10 27.28
N ASN A 585 -11.92 -10.13 25.96
CA ASN A 585 -10.63 -10.21 25.26
C ASN A 585 -10.53 -9.20 24.10
N GLN A 586 -11.41 -8.20 24.08
CA GLN A 586 -11.46 -7.21 23.02
C GLN A 586 -10.09 -6.49 22.86
N PRO A 587 -9.59 -6.31 21.63
CA PRO A 587 -8.36 -5.58 21.38
C PRO A 587 -8.48 -4.13 21.83
N LEU A 588 -7.44 -3.62 22.51
CA LEU A 588 -7.26 -2.20 22.77
C LEU A 588 -6.12 -1.67 21.90
N HIS A 589 -6.37 -0.55 21.23
CA HIS A 589 -5.41 0.07 20.32
C HIS A 589 -4.95 1.39 20.91
N GLU A 590 -3.67 1.44 21.28
CA GLU A 590 -3.02 2.66 21.76
C GLU A 590 -1.96 3.08 20.74
N MET A 591 -2.09 4.29 20.20
CA MET A 591 -1.20 4.85 19.18
C MET A 591 -0.32 5.94 19.78
N ASN A 592 0.46 5.58 20.80
CA ASN A 592 1.30 6.54 21.51
C ASN A 592 2.46 6.99 20.61
N SER A 593 2.49 8.28 20.27
CA SER A 593 3.59 8.86 19.48
C SER A 593 4.75 9.25 20.39
N LEU A 594 5.95 8.81 20.03
CA LEU A 594 7.24 9.21 20.58
C LEU A 594 7.83 10.42 19.84
N PHE A 595 7.17 10.88 18.77
CA PHE A 595 7.73 11.91 17.91
C PHE A 595 8.15 13.14 18.73
N HIS A 596 7.34 13.58 19.69
CA HIS A 596 7.59 14.76 20.53
C HIS A 596 8.18 14.43 21.92
N ALA A 597 8.72 13.22 22.13
CA ALA A 597 9.16 12.78 23.45
C ALA A 597 10.35 13.56 24.05
N GLU A 598 11.04 14.39 23.27
CA GLU A 598 12.07 15.32 23.79
C GLU A 598 11.46 16.56 24.47
N ASP A 599 10.27 16.97 24.04
CA ASP A 599 9.62 18.22 24.43
C ASP A 599 8.51 18.01 25.45
N VAL A 600 7.83 16.85 25.39
CA VAL A 600 6.73 16.50 26.29
C VAL A 600 6.99 15.18 27.03
N ASN A 601 6.52 15.09 28.27
CA ASN A 601 6.58 13.86 29.03
C ASN A 601 5.53 12.86 28.53
N VAL A 602 5.87 12.08 27.50
CA VAL A 602 4.99 11.06 26.92
C VAL A 602 4.67 9.91 27.89
N ALA A 603 5.44 9.74 28.97
CA ALA A 603 5.22 8.69 29.96
C ALA A 603 4.12 9.01 30.97
N GLU A 604 3.73 10.29 31.12
CA GLU A 604 2.71 10.69 32.09
C GLU A 604 1.37 10.01 31.80
N GLY A 605 0.84 9.31 32.80
CA GLY A 605 -0.41 8.59 32.70
C GLY A 605 -0.30 7.29 31.90
N GLN A 606 0.90 6.73 31.68
CA GLN A 606 1.10 5.54 30.83
C GLN A 606 1.74 4.34 31.55
N GLU A 607 2.15 4.49 32.82
CA GLU A 607 2.84 3.45 33.60
C GLU A 607 1.88 2.59 34.46
N GLY A 608 0.60 2.52 34.08
CA GLY A 608 -0.43 1.77 34.79
C GLY A 608 -0.58 2.19 36.26
N ASP A 609 -0.77 1.22 37.15
CA ASP A 609 -0.98 1.47 38.58
C ASP A 609 0.20 2.17 39.29
N ASN A 610 1.39 2.16 38.70
CA ASN A 610 2.56 2.84 39.25
C ASN A 610 2.61 4.32 38.87
N ASP A 611 1.80 4.75 37.91
CA ASP A 611 1.76 6.12 37.44
C ASP A 611 1.11 7.05 38.47
N LYS A 612 1.72 8.22 38.70
CA LYS A 612 1.24 9.19 39.71
C LYS A 612 -0.13 9.78 39.38
N TRP A 613 -0.41 10.02 38.10
CA TRP A 613 -1.70 10.53 37.65
C TRP A 613 -2.78 9.47 37.83
N ILE A 614 -2.49 8.20 37.49
CA ILE A 614 -3.42 7.08 37.72
C ILE A 614 -3.66 6.87 39.22
N GLN A 615 -2.62 6.96 40.06
CA GLN A 615 -2.76 6.88 41.52
C GLN A 615 -3.61 8.01 42.10
N PHE A 616 -3.46 9.24 41.59
CA PHE A 616 -4.30 10.36 41.99
C PHE A 616 -5.76 10.13 41.61
N GLN A 617 -6.02 9.65 40.40
CA GLN A 617 -7.37 9.30 39.94
C GLN A 617 -7.98 8.18 40.79
N LYS A 618 -7.20 7.15 41.12
CA LYS A 618 -7.60 6.07 42.03
C LYS A 618 -7.93 6.60 43.42
N MET A 619 -7.16 7.55 43.96
CA MET A 619 -7.44 8.18 45.25
C MET A 619 -8.79 8.92 45.25
N ARG A 620 -9.09 9.69 44.20
CA ARG A 620 -10.39 10.37 44.04
C ARG A 620 -11.55 9.37 44.00
N ALA A 621 -11.38 8.28 43.24
CA ALA A 621 -12.38 7.22 43.14
C ALA A 621 -12.60 6.50 44.49
N ASP A 622 -11.54 6.27 45.28
CA ASP A 622 -11.62 5.48 46.51
C ASP A 622 -12.00 6.28 47.76
N LYS A 623 -11.61 7.57 47.85
CA LYS A 623 -11.80 8.39 49.07
C LYS A 623 -12.84 9.49 48.95
N ASP A 624 -12.94 10.14 47.80
CA ASP A 624 -13.77 11.34 47.63
C ASP A 624 -15.17 11.00 47.09
N GLU A 625 -15.45 9.71 46.87
CA GLU A 625 -16.68 9.20 46.23
C GLU A 625 -16.98 9.87 44.88
N ASP A 626 -15.92 10.24 44.16
CA ASP A 626 -16.01 10.92 42.88
C ASP A 626 -16.47 9.95 41.77
N VAL A 627 -17.71 10.13 41.29
CA VAL A 627 -18.34 9.27 40.29
C VAL A 627 -17.58 9.30 38.96
N GLU A 628 -17.07 10.45 38.51
CA GLU A 628 -16.29 10.53 37.28
C GLU A 628 -14.97 9.76 37.42
N ALA A 629 -14.34 9.86 38.60
CA ALA A 629 -13.13 9.10 38.87
C ALA A 629 -13.37 7.60 38.94
N MET A 630 -14.47 7.15 39.53
CA MET A 630 -14.86 5.74 39.51
C MET A 630 -15.09 5.23 38.09
N VAL A 631 -15.82 5.99 37.26
CA VAL A 631 -16.04 5.59 35.85
C VAL A 631 -14.71 5.52 35.11
N ALA A 632 -13.83 6.50 35.27
CA ALA A 632 -12.52 6.49 34.62
C ALA A 632 -11.65 5.30 35.06
N MET A 633 -11.60 4.99 36.36
CA MET A 633 -10.88 3.81 36.85
C MET A 633 -11.52 2.51 36.36
N GLY A 634 -12.85 2.45 36.32
CA GLY A 634 -13.60 1.35 35.74
C GLY A 634 -13.21 1.10 34.29
N ASP A 635 -13.17 2.15 33.47
CA ASP A 635 -12.78 2.07 32.05
C ASP A 635 -11.32 1.62 31.88
N LEU A 636 -10.39 2.16 32.67
CA LEU A 636 -8.98 1.76 32.64
C LEU A 636 -8.80 0.26 32.89
N TYR A 637 -9.44 -0.28 33.94
CA TYR A 637 -9.35 -1.71 34.26
C TYR A 637 -10.22 -2.58 33.35
N TYR A 638 -11.31 -2.07 32.79
CA TYR A 638 -12.14 -2.81 31.85
C TYR A 638 -11.40 -3.05 30.53
N TRP A 639 -10.70 -2.04 30.00
CA TRP A 639 -9.97 -2.17 28.74
C TRP A 639 -8.52 -2.63 28.91
N GLY A 640 -7.92 -2.44 30.09
CA GLY A 640 -6.47 -2.62 30.28
C GLY A 640 -5.67 -1.52 29.59
N ALA A 641 -6.12 -0.26 29.70
CA ALA A 641 -5.53 0.88 29.03
C ALA A 641 -4.40 1.53 29.84
N ARG A 642 -3.53 2.28 29.16
CA ARG A 642 -2.50 3.13 29.80
C ARG A 642 -1.54 2.37 30.70
N GLY A 643 -1.23 1.13 30.34
CA GLY A 643 -0.37 0.23 31.11
C GLY A 643 -1.06 -0.45 32.30
N CYS A 644 -2.35 -0.18 32.56
CA CYS A 644 -3.12 -0.92 33.56
C CYS A 644 -3.39 -2.35 33.05
N VAL A 645 -3.17 -3.34 33.90
CA VAL A 645 -3.58 -4.71 33.58
C VAL A 645 -5.11 -4.78 33.62
N ARG A 646 -5.70 -5.37 32.58
CA ARG A 646 -7.15 -5.54 32.52
C ARG A 646 -7.65 -6.41 33.67
N ASP A 647 -8.61 -5.89 34.43
CA ASP A 647 -9.28 -6.56 35.54
C ASP A 647 -10.77 -6.17 35.55
N HIS A 648 -11.59 -7.04 34.95
CA HIS A 648 -13.02 -6.82 34.90
C HIS A 648 -13.70 -6.88 36.28
N SER A 649 -13.14 -7.61 37.24
CA SER A 649 -13.74 -7.70 38.57
C SER A 649 -13.54 -6.37 39.32
N LEU A 650 -12.35 -5.78 39.18
CA LEU A 650 -12.07 -4.46 39.72
C LEU A 650 -12.84 -3.36 38.97
N ALA A 651 -12.93 -3.45 37.64
CA ALA A 651 -13.76 -2.55 36.84
C ALA A 651 -15.23 -2.58 37.28
N PHE A 652 -15.79 -3.78 37.47
CA PHE A 652 -17.16 -3.95 37.94
C PHE A 652 -17.38 -3.27 39.30
N GLN A 653 -16.47 -3.44 40.25
CA GLN A 653 -16.56 -2.79 41.57
C GLN A 653 -16.60 -1.26 41.46
N TYR A 654 -15.77 -0.66 40.59
CA TYR A 654 -15.81 0.78 40.35
C TYR A 654 -17.11 1.22 39.69
N PHE A 655 -17.58 0.52 38.66
CA PHE A 655 -18.83 0.86 37.98
C PHE A 655 -20.08 0.64 38.83
N GLU A 656 -20.09 -0.38 39.68
CA GLU A 656 -21.18 -0.65 40.63
C GLU A 656 -21.27 0.46 41.69
N ARG A 657 -20.13 0.95 42.19
CA ARG A 657 -20.11 2.11 43.09
C ARG A 657 -20.60 3.39 42.39
N ALA A 658 -20.37 3.50 41.08
CA ALA A 658 -20.88 4.58 40.22
C ALA A 658 -22.34 4.34 39.71
N ALA A 659 -23.04 3.29 40.15
CA ALA A 659 -24.23 2.71 39.48
C ALA A 659 -25.45 3.62 39.29
N THR A 660 -25.44 4.88 39.73
CA THR A 660 -26.52 5.84 39.47
C THR A 660 -26.77 6.14 37.97
N LEU A 661 -25.92 5.64 37.06
CA LEU A 661 -25.98 5.92 35.61
C LEU A 661 -26.13 4.68 34.70
N GLY A 662 -26.36 3.48 35.25
CA GLY A 662 -26.52 2.25 34.45
C GLY A 662 -25.22 1.72 33.80
N THR A 663 -24.07 2.25 34.21
CA THR A 663 -22.72 1.93 33.69
C THR A 663 -22.34 0.45 33.86
N ALA A 664 -22.67 -0.15 34.99
CA ALA A 664 -22.39 -1.57 35.26
C ALA A 664 -23.42 -2.54 34.64
N GLY A 665 -24.52 -2.05 34.06
CA GLY A 665 -25.59 -2.90 33.51
C GLY A 665 -25.12 -3.86 32.43
N GLY A 666 -24.18 -3.43 31.57
CA GLY A 666 -23.63 -4.27 30.50
C GLY A 666 -22.78 -5.41 31.03
N MET A 667 -22.00 -5.14 32.09
CA MET A 667 -21.18 -6.14 32.75
C MET A 667 -22.01 -7.19 33.48
N LEU A 668 -23.15 -6.81 34.08
CA LEU A 668 -24.10 -7.76 34.68
C LEU A 668 -24.82 -8.61 33.62
N LEU A 669 -25.23 -7.98 32.52
CA LEU A 669 -25.91 -8.66 31.42
C LEU A 669 -25.02 -9.72 30.78
N LYS A 670 -23.74 -9.43 30.60
CA LYS A 670 -22.77 -10.38 30.09
C LYS A 670 -22.36 -11.35 31.21
N GLY A 671 -22.04 -10.85 32.40
CA GLY A 671 -21.35 -11.53 33.51
C GLY A 671 -19.83 -11.30 33.47
N GLU A 672 -19.39 -10.13 33.05
CA GLU A 672 -17.97 -9.76 32.97
C GLU A 672 -17.52 -9.25 34.34
N GLY A 673 -16.52 -9.89 34.96
CA GLY A 673 -16.03 -9.49 36.29
C GLY A 673 -16.96 -9.83 37.47
N THR A 674 -18.14 -10.37 37.20
CA THR A 674 -19.15 -10.77 38.19
C THR A 674 -20.06 -11.87 37.64
N ALA A 675 -20.91 -12.46 38.48
CA ALA A 675 -21.93 -13.41 38.02
C ALA A 675 -22.97 -12.69 37.14
N GLN A 676 -23.46 -13.37 36.10
CA GLN A 676 -24.50 -12.82 35.24
C GLN A 676 -25.81 -12.61 36.04
N ASP A 677 -26.34 -11.39 36.01
CA ASP A 677 -27.60 -11.01 36.66
C ASP A 677 -28.43 -10.12 35.73
N ASN A 678 -29.26 -10.77 34.92
CA ASN A 678 -30.12 -10.11 33.93
C ASN A 678 -31.22 -9.28 34.59
N GLU A 679 -31.70 -9.65 35.78
CA GLU A 679 -32.78 -8.93 36.47
C GLU A 679 -32.30 -7.55 36.93
N THR A 680 -31.16 -7.51 37.61
CA THR A 680 -30.55 -6.25 38.05
C THR A 680 -30.14 -5.39 36.86
N ALA A 681 -29.56 -5.98 35.80
CA ALA A 681 -29.20 -5.26 34.58
C ALA A 681 -30.41 -4.58 33.92
N ILE A 682 -31.52 -5.31 33.73
CA ILE A 682 -32.77 -4.76 33.16
C ILE A 682 -33.27 -3.59 34.00
N ARG A 683 -33.37 -3.76 35.32
CA ARG A 683 -33.87 -2.72 36.22
C ARG A 683 -33.03 -1.44 36.15
N TRP A 684 -31.71 -1.57 36.12
CA TRP A 684 -30.81 -0.42 36.01
C TRP A 684 -30.91 0.27 34.64
N TYR A 685 -31.03 -0.50 33.56
CA TYR A 685 -31.25 0.08 32.24
C TYR A 685 -32.61 0.77 32.13
N GLU A 686 -33.69 0.21 32.67
CA GLU A 686 -35.00 0.85 32.70
C GLU A 686 -34.95 2.20 33.44
N GLN A 687 -34.31 2.24 34.61
CA GLN A 687 -34.14 3.46 35.38
C GLN A 687 -33.34 4.52 34.61
N ALA A 688 -32.21 4.15 34.02
CA ALA A 688 -31.38 5.07 33.24
C ALA A 688 -32.08 5.54 31.94
N ALA A 689 -32.86 4.68 31.30
CA ALA A 689 -33.64 5.01 30.10
C ALA A 689 -34.72 6.07 30.35
N THR A 690 -35.25 6.22 31.57
CA THR A 690 -36.18 7.32 31.90
C THR A 690 -35.56 8.72 31.78
N PHE A 691 -34.23 8.80 31.80
CA PHE A 691 -33.46 10.03 31.58
C PHE A 691 -32.91 10.12 30.15
N HIS A 692 -33.46 9.33 29.21
CA HIS A 692 -33.01 9.23 27.82
C HIS A 692 -31.54 8.82 27.65
N ASN A 693 -30.98 8.09 28.63
CA ASN A 693 -29.60 7.60 28.55
C ASN A 693 -29.45 6.65 27.35
N VAL A 694 -28.57 7.00 26.41
CA VAL A 694 -28.39 6.29 25.13
C VAL A 694 -27.90 4.86 25.32
N ARG A 695 -26.90 4.65 26.19
CA ARG A 695 -26.36 3.31 26.49
C ARG A 695 -27.42 2.41 27.12
N ALA A 696 -28.28 2.97 27.97
CA ALA A 696 -29.37 2.23 28.58
C ALA A 696 -30.47 1.87 27.58
N LEU A 697 -30.85 2.80 26.70
CA LEU A 697 -31.77 2.53 25.59
C LEU A 697 -31.21 1.43 24.68
N ASN A 698 -29.93 1.51 24.31
CA ASN A 698 -29.25 0.48 23.52
C ASN A 698 -29.23 -0.88 24.24
N GLY A 699 -28.91 -0.89 25.54
CA GLY A 699 -28.94 -2.10 26.37
C GLY A 699 -30.33 -2.75 26.44
N LEU A 700 -31.40 -1.96 26.62
CA LEU A 700 -32.78 -2.45 26.54
C LEU A 700 -33.14 -2.96 25.14
N GLY A 701 -32.66 -2.27 24.10
CA GLY A 701 -32.78 -2.70 22.71
C GLY A 701 -32.18 -4.09 22.52
N TYR A 702 -30.95 -4.31 22.99
CA TYR A 702 -30.26 -5.59 22.93
C TYR A 702 -31.00 -6.69 23.69
N ILE A 703 -31.45 -6.41 24.92
CA ILE A 703 -32.19 -7.36 25.76
C ILE A 703 -33.49 -7.79 25.09
N HIS A 704 -34.25 -6.85 24.51
CA HIS A 704 -35.48 -7.18 23.78
C HIS A 704 -35.17 -7.88 22.46
N PHE A 705 -34.12 -7.48 21.74
CA PHE A 705 -33.79 -8.02 20.42
C PHE A 705 -33.38 -9.49 20.45
N TYR A 706 -32.54 -9.88 21.40
CA TYR A 706 -32.06 -11.27 21.56
C TYR A 706 -32.88 -12.08 22.58
N GLY A 707 -33.56 -11.41 23.51
CA GLY A 707 -34.16 -12.05 24.67
C GLY A 707 -33.11 -12.42 25.74
N THR A 708 -33.57 -12.63 26.97
CA THR A 708 -32.78 -13.14 28.10
C THR A 708 -33.65 -14.06 28.96
N ALA A 709 -33.08 -14.65 30.03
CA ALA A 709 -33.85 -15.46 30.98
C ALA A 709 -35.07 -14.72 31.57
N ASN A 710 -34.99 -13.38 31.67
CA ASN A 710 -36.01 -12.54 32.30
C ASN A 710 -36.78 -11.67 31.28
N CYS A 711 -36.51 -11.81 29.99
CA CYS A 711 -37.14 -11.02 28.94
C CYS A 711 -37.34 -11.87 27.67
N THR A 712 -38.59 -12.05 27.25
CA THR A 712 -38.89 -12.75 25.99
C THR A 712 -38.44 -11.92 24.79
N GLN A 713 -37.83 -12.58 23.81
CA GLN A 713 -37.37 -11.94 22.58
C GLN A 713 -38.53 -11.21 21.85
N ASN A 714 -38.27 -9.97 21.46
CA ASN A 714 -39.13 -9.11 20.64
C ASN A 714 -38.26 -8.14 19.82
N GLN A 715 -37.96 -8.53 18.58
CA GLN A 715 -37.09 -7.75 17.69
C GLN A 715 -37.66 -6.39 17.29
N THR A 716 -38.99 -6.26 17.15
CA THR A 716 -39.63 -4.96 16.86
C THR A 716 -39.44 -3.99 18.01
N LYS A 717 -39.68 -4.44 19.26
CA LYS A 717 -39.42 -3.60 20.44
C LYS A 717 -37.93 -3.29 20.61
N GLY A 718 -37.06 -4.25 20.31
CA GLY A 718 -35.61 -4.04 20.27
C GLY A 718 -35.21 -2.91 19.31
N LEU A 719 -35.71 -2.97 18.07
CA LEU A 719 -35.52 -1.93 17.07
C LEU A 719 -36.05 -0.56 17.52
N GLU A 720 -37.22 -0.50 18.14
CA GLU A 720 -37.77 0.77 18.66
C GLU A 720 -36.82 1.44 19.66
N TYR A 721 -36.19 0.67 20.55
CA TYR A 721 -35.19 1.20 21.48
C TYR A 721 -33.89 1.59 20.76
N PHE A 722 -33.40 0.78 19.82
CA PHE A 722 -32.22 1.13 19.02
C PHE A 722 -32.43 2.41 18.21
N GLU A 723 -33.60 2.60 17.59
CA GLU A 723 -33.92 3.82 16.85
C GLU A 723 -34.04 5.05 17.76
N GLN A 724 -34.60 4.90 18.96
CA GLN A 724 -34.63 5.97 19.96
C GLN A 724 -33.23 6.38 20.41
N ALA A 725 -32.33 5.42 20.59
CA ALA A 725 -30.94 5.66 20.94
C ALA A 725 -30.18 6.31 19.75
N ALA A 726 -30.31 5.73 18.55
CA ALA A 726 -29.69 6.21 17.31
C ALA A 726 -30.11 7.64 16.93
N ALA A 727 -31.36 8.04 17.20
CA ALA A 727 -31.86 9.38 16.94
C ALA A 727 -31.11 10.49 17.71
N GLN A 728 -30.32 10.13 18.72
CA GLN A 728 -29.51 11.09 19.48
C GLN A 728 -28.12 11.33 18.85
N HIS A 729 -27.65 10.48 17.93
CA HIS A 729 -26.34 10.62 17.26
C HIS A 729 -25.15 10.84 18.22
N THR A 730 -25.11 10.11 19.33
CA THR A 730 -24.05 10.23 20.35
C THR A 730 -23.37 8.90 20.69
N ASP A 731 -23.78 7.80 20.07
CA ASP A 731 -23.28 6.45 20.36
C ASP A 731 -23.21 5.59 19.08
N GLY A 732 -22.04 5.03 18.81
CA GLY A 732 -21.78 4.21 17.63
C GLY A 732 -22.53 2.87 17.63
N ASP A 733 -22.59 2.19 18.79
CA ASP A 733 -23.25 0.88 18.93
C ASP A 733 -24.75 0.99 18.63
N SER A 734 -25.40 2.05 19.10
CA SER A 734 -26.82 2.32 18.85
C SER A 734 -27.11 2.52 17.36
N LEU A 735 -26.29 3.32 16.68
CA LEU A 735 -26.39 3.53 15.23
C LEU A 735 -26.19 2.21 14.48
N PHE A 736 -25.15 1.45 14.84
CA PHE A 736 -24.88 0.15 14.23
C PHE A 736 -26.04 -0.83 14.43
N ASN A 737 -26.55 -0.99 15.65
CA ASN A 737 -27.63 -1.92 15.95
C ASN A 737 -28.91 -1.58 15.17
N ALA A 738 -29.27 -0.30 15.08
CA ALA A 738 -30.37 0.15 14.23
C ALA A 738 -30.08 -0.15 12.75
N GLY A 739 -28.87 0.16 12.27
CA GLY A 739 -28.42 -0.13 10.92
C GLY A 739 -28.51 -1.61 10.57
N TYR A 740 -28.06 -2.49 11.46
CA TYR A 740 -28.10 -3.93 11.31
C TYR A 740 -29.52 -4.47 11.24
N CYS A 741 -30.43 -3.96 12.07
CA CYS A 741 -31.84 -4.32 12.02
C CYS A 741 -32.47 -3.94 10.66
N HIS A 742 -32.18 -2.74 10.14
CA HIS A 742 -32.62 -2.34 8.81
C HIS A 742 -31.93 -3.14 7.71
N PHE A 743 -30.68 -3.55 7.88
CA PHE A 743 -29.94 -4.34 6.90
C PHE A 743 -30.55 -5.75 6.76
N ALA A 744 -30.66 -6.46 7.87
CA ALA A 744 -31.12 -7.85 7.93
C ALA A 744 -32.65 -8.00 7.96
N GLY A 745 -33.40 -6.90 8.10
CA GLY A 745 -34.86 -6.92 8.20
C GLY A 745 -35.37 -7.51 9.52
N HIS A 746 -34.68 -7.23 10.63
CA HIS A 746 -35.10 -7.67 11.96
C HIS A 746 -36.03 -6.63 12.60
N GLY A 747 -37.25 -7.04 12.94
CA GLY A 747 -38.27 -6.14 13.50
C GLY A 747 -38.89 -5.15 12.50
N THR A 748 -38.38 -5.10 11.25
CA THR A 748 -38.80 -4.24 10.14
C THR A 748 -38.51 -4.94 8.80
N PRO A 749 -39.19 -4.63 7.68
CA PRO A 749 -38.68 -4.99 6.37
C PRO A 749 -37.27 -4.46 6.13
N ALA A 750 -36.42 -5.22 5.42
CA ALA A 750 -35.07 -4.80 5.10
C ALA A 750 -35.07 -3.50 4.27
N ASN A 751 -34.17 -2.58 4.62
CA ASN A 751 -33.97 -1.29 3.98
C ASN A 751 -32.47 -0.95 3.93
N ALA A 752 -31.84 -1.35 2.83
CA ALA A 752 -30.41 -1.21 2.63
C ALA A 752 -29.92 0.24 2.63
N THR A 753 -30.68 1.17 2.05
CA THR A 753 -30.35 2.61 2.06
C THR A 753 -30.30 3.16 3.48
N ARG A 754 -31.29 2.82 4.31
CA ARG A 754 -31.35 3.26 5.70
C ARG A 754 -30.24 2.61 6.54
N ALA A 755 -29.98 1.33 6.32
CA ALA A 755 -28.87 0.63 6.97
C ALA A 755 -27.51 1.29 6.67
N LEU A 756 -27.23 1.59 5.40
CA LEU A 756 -25.99 2.24 4.99
C LEU A 756 -25.82 3.65 5.56
N ALA A 757 -26.92 4.39 5.72
CA ALA A 757 -26.87 5.69 6.38
C ALA A 757 -26.41 5.55 7.84
N TYR A 758 -26.98 4.60 8.58
CA TYR A 758 -26.57 4.32 9.96
C TYR A 758 -25.13 3.82 10.06
N PHE A 759 -24.72 2.85 9.22
CA PHE A 759 -23.35 2.35 9.24
C PHE A 759 -22.33 3.43 8.90
N ARG A 760 -22.61 4.29 7.92
CA ARG A 760 -21.71 5.39 7.56
C ARG A 760 -21.57 6.42 8.68
N ASP A 761 -22.66 6.74 9.37
CA ASP A 761 -22.62 7.65 10.51
C ASP A 761 -21.83 7.04 11.68
N ALA A 762 -22.13 5.79 12.04
CA ALA A 762 -21.39 5.05 13.07
C ALA A 762 -19.88 4.97 12.77
N ALA A 763 -19.52 4.65 11.53
CA ALA A 763 -18.13 4.56 11.10
C ALA A 763 -17.42 5.92 11.09
N ARG A 764 -18.04 6.99 10.54
CA ARG A 764 -17.38 8.29 10.38
C ARG A 764 -17.35 9.11 11.67
N SER A 765 -18.43 9.08 12.44
CA SER A 765 -18.58 9.91 13.63
C SER A 765 -17.94 9.28 14.87
N PHE A 766 -17.89 7.94 14.92
CA PHE A 766 -17.43 7.20 16.12
C PHE A 766 -16.34 6.17 15.85
N GLY A 767 -15.95 5.93 14.60
CA GLY A 767 -15.00 4.86 14.27
C GLY A 767 -15.55 3.47 14.60
N HIS A 768 -16.88 3.27 14.59
CA HIS A 768 -17.50 2.04 15.05
C HIS A 768 -17.04 0.84 14.20
N PHE A 769 -16.35 -0.11 14.86
CA PHE A 769 -15.62 -1.19 14.20
C PHE A 769 -16.50 -2.05 13.30
N ASP A 770 -17.63 -2.57 13.78
CA ASP A 770 -18.47 -3.46 12.96
C ASP A 770 -19.17 -2.74 11.83
N SER A 771 -19.41 -1.43 11.97
CA SER A 771 -19.93 -0.64 10.87
C SER A 771 -18.90 -0.49 9.76
N ILE A 772 -17.63 -0.26 10.12
CA ILE A 772 -16.51 -0.24 9.17
C ILE A 772 -16.40 -1.60 8.48
N PHE A 773 -16.40 -2.70 9.22
CA PHE A 773 -16.29 -4.04 8.63
C PHE A 773 -17.47 -4.37 7.70
N GLU A 774 -18.71 -4.11 8.13
CA GLU A 774 -19.90 -4.35 7.30
C GLU A 774 -19.94 -3.45 6.06
N LEU A 775 -19.50 -2.19 6.15
CA LEU A 775 -19.34 -1.33 4.96
C LEU A 775 -18.34 -1.91 3.97
N GLY A 776 -17.24 -2.49 4.46
CA GLY A 776 -16.26 -3.21 3.63
C GLY A 776 -16.86 -4.42 2.92
N LYS A 777 -17.61 -5.25 3.64
CA LYS A 777 -18.34 -6.41 3.08
C LYS A 777 -19.35 -6.00 2.02
N VAL A 778 -20.13 -4.96 2.31
CA VAL A 778 -21.12 -4.42 1.38
C VAL A 778 -20.45 -3.87 0.12
N ALA A 779 -19.37 -3.09 0.27
CA ALA A 779 -18.65 -2.53 -0.88
C ALA A 779 -18.04 -3.61 -1.78
N LEU A 780 -17.56 -4.72 -1.21
CA LEU A 780 -17.11 -5.88 -2.00
C LEU A 780 -18.26 -6.77 -2.52
N ASN A 781 -19.51 -6.42 -2.19
CA ASN A 781 -20.72 -7.17 -2.48
C ASN A 781 -20.64 -8.64 -2.04
N VAL A 782 -20.04 -8.91 -0.88
CA VAL A 782 -19.80 -10.29 -0.40
C VAL A 782 -21.09 -11.10 -0.30
N ASP A 783 -22.16 -10.47 0.19
CA ASP A 783 -23.45 -11.13 0.41
C ASP A 783 -24.41 -11.00 -0.79
N GLY A 784 -23.98 -10.39 -1.91
CA GLY A 784 -24.81 -10.19 -3.11
C GLY A 784 -26.03 -9.29 -2.87
N THR A 785 -26.04 -8.50 -1.79
CA THR A 785 -27.18 -7.67 -1.36
C THR A 785 -27.34 -6.42 -2.22
N PHE A 786 -26.28 -5.99 -2.90
CA PHE A 786 -26.26 -4.81 -3.75
C PHE A 786 -25.82 -5.17 -5.17
N ASP A 787 -26.21 -4.36 -6.14
CA ASP A 787 -25.87 -4.62 -7.55
C ASP A 787 -24.42 -4.20 -7.86
N ASP A 788 -23.91 -3.17 -7.17
CA ASP A 788 -22.62 -2.55 -7.49
C ASP A 788 -21.51 -2.96 -6.52
N ARG A 789 -20.38 -3.39 -7.08
CA ARG A 789 -19.14 -3.71 -6.36
C ARG A 789 -18.18 -2.52 -6.45
N HIS A 790 -17.74 -2.01 -5.31
CA HIS A 790 -16.81 -0.90 -5.17
C HIS A 790 -15.51 -1.37 -4.49
N LEU A 791 -14.56 -1.87 -5.27
CA LEU A 791 -13.32 -2.47 -4.77
C LEU A 791 -12.48 -1.48 -3.93
N GLY A 792 -12.32 -0.23 -4.37
CA GLY A 792 -11.55 0.79 -3.65
C GLY A 792 -12.15 1.16 -2.29
N ASP A 793 -13.48 1.31 -2.22
CA ASP A 793 -14.19 1.55 -0.96
C ASP A 793 -14.05 0.34 -0.03
N GLY A 794 -14.19 -0.88 -0.58
CA GLY A 794 -14.01 -2.13 0.15
C GLY A 794 -12.63 -2.23 0.80
N ILE A 795 -11.56 -1.98 0.03
CA ILE A 795 -10.18 -1.94 0.55
C ILE A 795 -10.04 -0.89 1.64
N THR A 796 -10.60 0.31 1.45
CA THR A 796 -10.51 1.40 2.43
C THR A 796 -11.07 0.99 3.79
N TYR A 797 -12.29 0.43 3.80
CA TYR A 797 -12.94 -0.01 5.04
C TYR A 797 -12.28 -1.26 5.64
N LEU A 798 -11.98 -2.28 4.82
CA LEU A 798 -11.38 -3.52 5.31
C LEU A 798 -9.96 -3.34 5.83
N ARG A 799 -9.17 -2.43 5.22
CA ARG A 799 -7.87 -2.03 5.76
C ARG A 799 -8.04 -1.42 7.15
N ALA A 800 -8.98 -0.50 7.34
CA ALA A 800 -9.25 0.12 8.64
C ALA A 800 -9.73 -0.92 9.68
N ALA A 801 -10.62 -1.83 9.30
CA ALA A 801 -11.06 -2.92 10.17
C ALA A 801 -9.91 -3.88 10.52
N SER A 802 -9.07 -4.26 9.55
CA SER A 802 -7.89 -5.08 9.82
C SER A 802 -6.93 -4.38 10.78
N ALA A 803 -6.74 -3.06 10.67
CA ALA A 803 -5.87 -2.31 11.58
C ALA A 803 -6.33 -2.36 13.05
N ALA A 804 -7.60 -2.67 13.32
CA ALA A 804 -8.17 -2.82 14.66
C ALA A 804 -8.05 -4.25 15.26
N GLY A 805 -7.39 -5.18 14.56
CA GLY A 805 -7.10 -6.53 15.09
C GLY A 805 -6.09 -6.55 16.24
N ASP A 806 -5.93 -7.71 16.89
CA ASP A 806 -5.07 -7.86 18.08
C ASP A 806 -3.59 -7.53 17.85
N TRP A 807 -3.12 -7.55 16.61
CA TRP A 807 -1.75 -7.18 16.24
C TRP A 807 -1.41 -5.72 16.55
N GLY A 808 -2.38 -4.84 16.81
CA GLY A 808 -2.11 -3.46 17.29
C GLY A 808 -1.46 -3.37 18.66
N LYS A 809 -1.52 -4.45 19.44
CA LYS A 809 -0.76 -4.59 20.69
C LYS A 809 0.74 -4.43 20.48
N VAL A 810 1.27 -4.70 19.27
CA VAL A 810 2.69 -4.55 18.97
C VAL A 810 3.18 -3.11 19.14
N ALA A 811 2.35 -2.12 18.78
CA ALA A 811 2.69 -0.70 18.95
C ALA A 811 2.76 -0.34 20.43
N ARG A 812 1.81 -0.84 21.24
CA ARG A 812 1.83 -0.65 22.69
C ARG A 812 3.04 -1.35 23.34
N GLN A 813 3.34 -2.58 22.94
CA GLN A 813 4.54 -3.30 23.39
C GLN A 813 5.81 -2.50 23.08
N GLY A 814 5.89 -1.90 21.88
CA GLY A 814 7.00 -1.02 21.50
C GLY A 814 7.10 0.22 22.41
N PHE A 815 5.96 0.82 22.78
CA PHE A 815 5.92 1.92 23.74
C PHE A 815 6.35 1.49 25.15
N ASP A 816 5.89 0.33 25.63
CA ASP A 816 6.28 -0.20 26.94
C ASP A 816 7.79 -0.53 27.01
N ALA A 817 8.36 -1.06 25.92
CA ALA A 817 9.80 -1.26 25.80
C ALA A 817 10.56 0.08 25.85
N TYR A 818 10.03 1.13 25.21
CA TYR A 818 10.58 2.48 25.32
C TYR A 818 10.56 3.01 26.77
N LEU A 819 9.45 2.85 27.50
CA LEU A 819 9.34 3.28 28.91
C LEU A 819 10.38 2.59 29.81
N LYS A 820 10.78 1.36 29.46
CA LYS A 820 11.82 0.59 30.15
C LYS A 820 13.24 0.92 29.68
N HIS A 821 13.40 1.87 28.75
CA HIS A 821 14.66 2.20 28.08
C HIS A 821 15.27 1.04 27.27
N GLU A 822 14.45 0.09 26.81
CA GLU A 822 14.84 -1.01 25.94
C GLU A 822 14.74 -0.58 24.46
N TYR A 823 15.53 0.41 24.03
CA TYR A 823 15.35 1.05 22.72
C TYR A 823 15.47 0.08 21.53
N HIS A 824 16.38 -0.89 21.57
CA HIS A 824 16.49 -1.89 20.50
C HIS A 824 15.26 -2.80 20.41
N HIS A 825 14.67 -3.17 21.55
CA HIS A 825 13.44 -3.95 21.61
C HIS A 825 12.29 -3.13 21.00
N ALA A 826 12.16 -1.87 21.42
CA ALA A 826 11.16 -0.95 20.89
C ALA A 826 11.29 -0.77 19.37
N ILE A 827 12.52 -0.61 18.85
CA ILE A 827 12.78 -0.46 17.41
C ILE A 827 12.20 -1.64 16.61
N TRP A 828 12.45 -2.89 17.03
CA TRP A 828 11.93 -4.05 16.29
C TRP A 828 10.41 -4.17 16.34
N LEU A 829 9.80 -3.87 17.49
CA LEU A 829 8.34 -3.84 17.62
C LEU A 829 7.71 -2.75 16.76
N TYR A 830 8.35 -1.58 16.65
CA TYR A 830 7.86 -0.53 15.75
C TYR A 830 8.15 -0.81 14.27
N HIS A 831 9.17 -1.58 13.90
CA HIS A 831 9.31 -2.09 12.53
C HIS A 831 8.17 -3.01 12.16
N GLU A 832 7.80 -3.92 13.06
CA GLU A 832 6.65 -4.78 12.87
C GLU A 832 5.34 -3.97 12.79
N ALA A 833 5.16 -2.98 13.67
CA ALA A 833 4.04 -2.05 13.61
C ALA A 833 3.99 -1.27 12.27
N ARG A 834 5.16 -0.85 11.77
CA ARG A 834 5.28 -0.17 10.48
C ARG A 834 4.89 -1.07 9.33
N GLU A 835 5.21 -2.37 9.37
CA GLU A 835 4.78 -3.35 8.35
C GLU A 835 3.26 -3.49 8.32
N TYR A 836 2.61 -3.59 9.49
CA TYR A 836 1.14 -3.57 9.60
C TYR A 836 0.50 -2.24 9.14
N GLY A 837 1.28 -1.16 9.13
CA GLY A 837 0.84 0.16 8.68
C GLY A 837 0.33 1.07 9.80
N TYR A 838 0.78 0.88 11.04
CA TYR A 838 0.44 1.79 12.14
C TYR A 838 0.97 3.21 11.88
N PRO A 839 0.12 4.26 11.91
CA PRO A 839 0.51 5.61 11.50
C PRO A 839 1.68 6.22 12.28
N VAL A 840 1.75 5.96 13.59
CA VAL A 840 2.79 6.51 14.48
C VAL A 840 4.11 5.72 14.41
N ALA A 841 4.12 4.55 13.77
CA ALA A 841 5.27 3.65 13.82
C ALA A 841 6.52 4.26 13.17
N ALA A 842 6.37 4.90 12.00
CA ALA A 842 7.50 5.54 11.31
C ALA A 842 8.07 6.72 12.10
N GLY A 843 7.22 7.59 12.66
CA GLY A 843 7.65 8.68 13.53
C GLY A 843 8.34 8.19 14.81
N ASN A 844 7.83 7.12 15.42
CA ASN A 844 8.42 6.49 16.59
C ASN A 844 9.79 5.86 16.27
N LEU A 845 9.92 5.21 15.11
CA LEU A 845 11.20 4.71 14.63
C LEU A 845 12.20 5.84 14.43
N ALA A 846 11.81 6.94 13.78
CA ALA A 846 12.70 8.08 13.61
C ALA A 846 13.26 8.57 14.96
N PHE A 847 12.40 8.76 15.95
CA PHE A 847 12.82 9.16 17.30
C PHE A 847 13.74 8.11 17.95
N LEU A 848 13.38 6.82 17.89
CA LEU A 848 14.15 5.76 18.54
C LEU A 848 15.54 5.55 17.93
N TYR A 849 15.69 5.74 16.61
CA TYR A 849 16.99 5.68 15.95
C TYR A 849 17.91 6.82 16.37
N ASP A 850 17.36 8.02 16.60
CA ASP A 850 18.11 9.14 17.18
C ASP A 850 18.49 8.87 18.64
N ALA A 851 17.53 8.42 19.46
CA ALA A 851 17.75 8.09 20.86
C ALA A 851 18.77 6.96 21.07
N ALA A 852 18.82 5.98 20.17
CA ALA A 852 19.78 4.89 20.17
C ALA A 852 21.12 5.26 19.49
N GLY A 853 21.25 6.44 18.88
CA GLY A 853 22.47 6.87 18.19
C GLY A 853 22.78 6.11 16.90
N LEU A 854 21.76 5.51 16.25
CA LEU A 854 21.89 4.66 15.06
C LEU A 854 21.91 5.44 13.73
N ASN A 855 21.74 6.77 13.78
CA ASN A 855 21.93 7.71 12.67
C ASN A 855 21.27 7.29 11.33
N ASN A 856 20.01 6.84 11.36
CA ASN A 856 19.21 6.48 10.16
C ASN A 856 17.78 7.06 10.20
N SER A 857 17.55 8.05 11.06
CA SER A 857 16.22 8.57 11.37
C SER A 857 15.55 9.27 10.18
N ALA A 858 16.33 9.85 9.26
CA ALA A 858 15.82 10.50 8.05
C ALA A 858 15.03 9.53 7.15
N THR A 859 15.42 8.26 7.12
CA THR A 859 14.71 7.24 6.35
C THR A 859 13.27 7.05 6.83
N TYR A 860 13.06 7.06 8.15
CA TYR A 860 11.74 6.87 8.73
C TYR A 860 10.92 8.16 8.73
N LEU A 861 11.57 9.33 8.79
CA LEU A 861 10.89 10.62 8.65
C LEU A 861 10.22 10.81 7.28
N LEU A 862 10.71 10.15 6.21
CA LEU A 862 10.06 10.18 4.90
C LEU A 862 8.68 9.52 4.89
N GLU A 863 8.42 8.63 5.84
CA GLU A 863 7.17 7.87 5.96
C GLU A 863 6.33 8.25 7.18
N ALA A 864 6.87 9.13 8.03
CA ALA A 864 6.20 9.66 9.20
C ALA A 864 4.94 10.44 8.78
N THR A 865 3.88 10.31 9.58
CA THR A 865 2.58 10.95 9.31
C THR A 865 2.44 12.28 10.04
N GLU A 866 3.37 12.56 10.96
CA GLU A 866 3.48 13.79 11.73
C GLU A 866 3.80 14.98 10.81
N VAL A 867 3.07 16.09 10.99
CA VAL A 867 3.17 17.29 10.15
C VAL A 867 4.58 17.90 10.22
N GLU A 868 5.26 17.72 11.35
CA GLU A 868 6.61 18.17 11.64
C GLU A 868 7.71 17.28 11.02
N ALA A 869 7.37 16.16 10.38
CA ALA A 869 8.35 15.27 9.74
C ALA A 869 9.19 16.00 8.68
N SER A 870 8.54 16.81 7.84
CA SER A 870 9.20 17.67 6.85
C SER A 870 10.18 18.66 7.50
N LEU A 871 9.83 19.21 8.68
CA LEU A 871 10.72 20.12 9.41
C LEU A 871 11.97 19.38 9.88
N ARG A 872 11.82 18.19 10.48
CA ARG A 872 12.95 17.38 10.95
C ARG A 872 13.83 16.90 9.81
N LEU A 873 13.27 16.53 8.66
CA LEU A 873 14.05 16.24 7.45
C LEU A 873 14.88 17.45 7.01
N GLY A 874 14.29 18.64 7.05
CA GLY A 874 15.00 19.89 6.79
C GLY A 874 16.18 20.09 7.74
N ASP A 875 15.99 19.85 9.05
CA ASP A 875 17.06 19.90 10.04
C ASP A 875 18.16 18.85 9.75
N CYS A 876 17.78 17.61 9.45
CA CYS A 876 18.74 16.53 9.12
C CYS A 876 19.64 16.92 7.94
N TYR A 877 19.07 17.42 6.83
CA TYR A 877 19.85 17.90 5.69
C TYR A 877 20.59 19.21 5.97
N TYR A 878 20.08 20.09 6.81
CA TYR A 878 20.77 21.34 7.14
C TYR A 878 22.06 21.03 7.92
N TYR A 879 21.98 20.17 8.94
CA TYR A 879 23.10 19.84 9.81
C TYR A 879 23.95 18.66 9.33
N GLY A 880 23.49 17.87 8.35
CA GLY A 880 24.15 16.62 7.95
C GLY A 880 24.10 15.55 9.04
N LYS A 881 22.90 15.28 9.57
CA LYS A 881 22.62 14.31 10.64
C LYS A 881 21.56 13.31 10.20
N CYS A 882 21.16 12.39 11.07
CA CYS A 882 20.08 11.42 10.85
C CYS A 882 20.36 10.43 9.69
N GLY A 883 21.62 10.24 9.32
CA GLY A 883 22.05 9.36 8.23
C GLY A 883 22.17 10.02 6.86
N VAL A 884 22.02 11.34 6.77
CA VAL A 884 22.15 12.09 5.51
C VAL A 884 23.30 13.10 5.55
N GLU A 885 23.88 13.38 4.38
CA GLU A 885 24.87 14.44 4.23
C GLU A 885 24.22 15.83 4.24
N SER A 886 25.00 16.84 4.64
CA SER A 886 24.50 18.22 4.66
C SER A 886 24.21 18.71 3.24
N SER A 887 22.97 19.11 2.98
CA SER A 887 22.52 19.67 1.71
C SER A 887 21.58 20.84 1.98
N VAL A 888 22.06 22.05 1.69
CA VAL A 888 21.30 23.29 1.91
C VAL A 888 20.09 23.36 0.97
N GLN A 889 20.21 22.80 -0.25
CA GLN A 889 19.12 22.74 -1.22
C GLN A 889 18.00 21.82 -0.74
N LEU A 890 18.33 20.63 -0.25
CA LEU A 890 17.33 19.70 0.30
C LEU A 890 16.75 20.23 1.62
N ALA A 891 17.56 20.87 2.46
CA ALA A 891 17.06 21.55 3.66
C ALA A 891 16.03 22.63 3.30
N MET A 892 16.33 23.48 2.31
CA MET A 892 15.41 24.51 1.81
C MET A 892 14.11 23.89 1.27
N TYR A 893 14.21 22.80 0.51
CA TYR A 893 13.04 22.07 -0.01
C TYR A 893 12.14 21.58 1.14
N TRP A 894 12.71 20.86 2.11
CA TRP A 894 11.96 20.29 3.22
C TRP A 894 11.39 21.35 4.17
N TYR A 895 12.10 22.46 4.43
CA TYR A 895 11.53 23.59 5.18
C TYR A 895 10.40 24.30 4.42
N THR A 896 10.51 24.39 3.09
CA THR A 896 9.43 24.94 2.26
C THR A 896 8.21 24.03 2.30
N ARG A 897 8.41 22.70 2.27
CA ARG A 897 7.34 21.73 2.42
C ARG A 897 6.69 21.83 3.80
N ALA A 898 7.48 21.89 4.87
CA ALA A 898 6.98 22.10 6.23
C ALA A 898 6.14 23.40 6.34
N SER A 899 6.60 24.49 5.72
CA SER A 899 5.82 25.74 5.63
C SER A 899 4.50 25.57 4.87
N ALA A 900 4.47 24.76 3.81
CA ALA A 900 3.26 24.44 3.06
C ALA A 900 2.29 23.58 3.88
N ASP A 901 2.83 22.63 4.66
CA ASP A 901 2.08 21.77 5.58
C ASP A 901 1.60 22.51 6.84
N GLY A 902 1.91 23.80 6.98
CA GLY A 902 1.40 24.67 8.05
C GLY A 902 2.36 24.90 9.22
N VAL A 903 3.58 24.39 9.15
CA VAL A 903 4.59 24.50 10.21
C VAL A 903 5.28 25.86 10.16
N SER A 904 5.01 26.72 11.14
CA SER A 904 5.55 28.09 11.23
C SER A 904 7.08 28.15 11.26
N VAL A 905 7.71 27.19 11.96
CA VAL A 905 9.18 27.08 12.05
C VAL A 905 9.81 26.78 10.69
N GLY A 906 9.13 25.98 9.85
CA GLY A 906 9.56 25.75 8.46
C GLY A 906 9.56 27.05 7.66
N ALA A 907 8.50 27.85 7.77
CA ALA A 907 8.43 29.17 7.13
C ALA A 907 9.54 30.11 7.63
N TYR A 908 9.78 30.14 8.94
CA TYR A 908 10.86 30.93 9.52
C TYR A 908 12.25 30.51 9.00
N ASN A 909 12.53 29.22 8.93
CA ASN A 909 13.81 28.69 8.44
C ASN A 909 14.05 29.05 6.97
N VAL A 910 13.02 28.99 6.12
CA VAL A 910 13.11 29.49 4.74
C VAL A 910 13.44 30.99 4.71
N GLY A 911 12.76 31.79 5.54
CA GLY A 911 13.02 33.22 5.64
C GLY A 911 14.46 33.53 6.06
N PHE A 912 14.95 32.81 7.05
CA PHE A 912 16.31 32.91 7.56
C PHE A 912 17.36 32.56 6.50
N MET A 913 17.16 31.45 5.77
CA MET A 913 18.08 31.04 4.71
C MET A 913 18.16 32.07 3.57
N ASN A 914 17.03 32.71 3.23
CA ASN A 914 16.97 33.78 2.22
C ASN A 914 17.60 35.10 2.70
N GLU A 915 17.48 35.44 3.99
CA GLU A 915 18.08 36.66 4.55
C GLU A 915 19.62 36.64 4.52
N PHE A 916 20.19 35.48 4.82
CA PHE A 916 21.63 35.30 4.97
C PHE A 916 22.32 34.69 3.76
N GLY A 917 21.56 34.18 2.78
CA GLY A 917 22.14 33.52 1.61
C GLY A 917 22.93 32.27 1.97
N ILE A 918 22.36 31.43 2.85
CA ILE A 918 23.03 30.23 3.36
C ILE A 918 23.36 29.28 2.21
N GLY A 919 24.55 28.66 2.26
CA GLY A 919 24.97 27.62 1.29
C GLY A 919 25.12 28.08 -0.15
N GLY A 920 25.39 29.38 -0.39
CA GLY A 920 25.54 29.93 -1.73
C GLY A 920 24.24 30.41 -2.38
N LEU A 921 23.13 30.37 -1.64
CA LEU A 921 21.88 31.00 -2.07
C LEU A 921 22.07 32.53 -2.18
N PRO A 922 21.55 33.18 -3.23
CA PRO A 922 21.54 34.63 -3.28
C PRO A 922 20.67 35.17 -2.16
N VAL A 923 21.18 36.20 -1.47
CA VAL A 923 20.39 36.93 -0.47
C VAL A 923 19.14 37.49 -1.13
N ASN A 924 17.97 37.18 -0.55
CA ASN A 924 16.67 37.68 -1.02
C ASN A 924 15.86 38.21 0.18
N VAL A 925 15.97 39.52 0.40
CA VAL A 925 15.35 40.22 1.54
C VAL A 925 13.82 40.23 1.43
N ASP A 926 13.28 40.36 0.22
CA ASP A 926 11.83 40.39 0.00
C ASP A 926 11.20 39.02 0.25
N ARG A 927 11.84 37.94 -0.22
CA ARG A 927 11.43 36.57 0.07
C ARG A 927 11.57 36.26 1.56
N ALA A 928 12.66 36.69 2.20
CA ALA A 928 12.83 36.54 3.64
C ALA A 928 11.68 37.20 4.42
N LYS A 929 11.31 38.43 4.05
CA LYS A 929 10.19 39.17 4.62
C LYS A 929 8.86 38.41 4.46
N GLN A 930 8.54 37.95 3.26
CA GLN A 930 7.30 37.19 2.99
C GLN A 930 7.19 35.93 3.85
N TYR A 931 8.28 35.18 3.99
CA TYR A 931 8.29 33.95 4.78
C TYR A 931 8.23 34.21 6.29
N TYR A 932 8.79 35.33 6.77
CA TYR A 932 8.60 35.77 8.15
C TYR A 932 7.16 36.23 8.43
N GLU A 933 6.52 36.95 7.50
CA GLU A 933 5.09 37.26 7.58
C GLU A 933 4.25 35.98 7.60
N ARG A 934 4.54 35.03 6.71
CA ARG A 934 3.87 33.72 6.70
C ARG A 934 4.06 32.95 8.00
N ALA A 935 5.25 32.98 8.60
CA ALA A 935 5.48 32.33 9.90
C ALA A 935 4.57 32.92 11.00
N MET A 936 4.28 34.23 10.95
CA MET A 936 3.29 34.89 11.81
C MET A 936 1.88 34.36 11.57
N ASP A 937 1.49 34.27 10.30
CA ASP A 937 0.14 33.87 9.91
C ASP A 937 -0.15 32.42 10.30
N LEU A 938 0.85 31.55 10.20
CA LEU A 938 0.76 30.13 10.57
C LEU A 938 0.72 29.92 12.10
N SER A 939 1.36 30.79 12.88
CA SER A 939 1.38 30.69 14.35
C SER A 939 1.28 32.09 14.98
N PRO A 940 0.05 32.63 15.13
CA PRO A 940 -0.19 33.95 15.68
C PRO A 940 -0.11 33.93 17.21
N SER A 941 1.09 33.66 17.74
CA SER A 941 1.40 33.72 19.16
C SER A 941 2.22 34.96 19.49
N TRP A 942 2.26 35.37 20.76
CA TRP A 942 3.06 36.52 21.16
C TRP A 942 4.57 36.22 21.05
N GLU A 943 4.94 34.95 21.21
CA GLU A 943 6.28 34.40 21.03
C GLU A 943 6.75 34.55 19.57
N THR A 944 5.93 34.07 18.63
CA THR A 944 6.18 34.19 17.20
C THR A 944 6.22 35.66 16.81
N TRP A 945 5.24 36.47 17.27
CA TRP A 945 5.19 37.93 17.07
C TRP A 945 6.51 38.62 17.42
N PHE A 946 7.05 38.31 18.60
CA PHE A 946 8.29 38.89 19.07
C PHE A 946 9.48 38.53 18.19
N VAL A 947 9.65 37.23 17.87
CA VAL A 947 10.78 36.74 17.05
C VAL A 947 10.74 37.26 15.62
N ILE A 948 9.58 37.26 14.99
CA ILE A 948 9.42 37.79 13.64
C ILE A 948 9.62 39.30 13.62
N THR A 949 9.08 40.03 14.59
CA THR A 949 9.28 41.48 14.69
C THR A 949 10.77 41.83 14.80
N LEU A 950 11.53 41.12 15.65
CA LEU A 950 12.98 41.28 15.75
C LEU A 950 13.70 40.95 14.43
N SER A 951 13.30 39.87 13.75
CA SER A 951 13.84 39.47 12.45
C SER A 951 13.54 40.52 11.37
N MET A 952 12.37 41.14 11.40
CA MET A 952 11.98 42.24 10.52
C MET A 952 12.78 43.52 10.78
N TYR A 953 13.04 43.84 12.05
CA TYR A 953 13.96 44.94 12.39
C TYR A 953 15.37 44.63 11.91
N ARG A 954 15.86 43.40 12.08
CA ARG A 954 17.17 42.95 11.58
C ARG A 954 17.30 43.11 10.07
N LEU A 955 16.30 42.67 9.31
CA LEU A 955 16.23 42.87 7.85
C LEU A 955 16.33 44.36 7.47
N LYS A 956 15.59 45.23 8.17
CA LYS A 956 15.62 46.69 7.92
C LYS A 956 16.99 47.30 8.21
N PHE A 957 17.60 46.99 9.35
CA PHE A 957 18.89 47.57 9.74
C PHE A 957 20.08 47.01 8.92
N GLY A 958 20.05 45.73 8.56
CA GLY A 958 21.10 45.08 7.76
C GLY A 958 21.18 45.57 6.30
N SER A 959 20.14 46.25 5.81
CA SER A 959 20.12 46.92 4.50
C SER A 959 20.74 48.32 4.52
N SER A 960 20.84 48.95 5.70
CA SER A 960 21.30 50.34 5.88
C SER A 960 22.80 50.47 6.19
N PHE A 961 23.46 49.39 6.61
CA PHE A 961 24.92 49.31 6.74
C PHE A 961 25.44 48.38 5.64
N GLY A 962 26.17 48.91 4.66
CA GLY A 962 26.74 48.11 3.57
C GLY A 962 27.46 46.87 4.11
N ARG A 963 26.99 45.68 3.71
CA ARG A 963 27.54 44.38 4.13
C ARG A 963 28.99 44.26 3.65
N THR A 964 29.94 44.65 4.51
CA THR A 964 31.36 44.40 4.30
C THR A 964 31.63 42.90 4.49
N THR A 965 32.51 42.36 3.67
CA THR A 965 32.87 40.94 3.47
C THR A 965 33.32 40.20 4.74
N THR A 966 33.41 40.87 5.88
CA THR A 966 33.83 40.36 7.19
C THR A 966 32.72 39.67 7.99
N THR A 967 31.43 39.86 7.67
CA THR A 967 30.33 39.15 8.36
C THR A 967 30.06 37.75 7.80
N ALA A 968 30.42 37.47 6.55
CA ALA A 968 30.24 36.15 5.94
C ALA A 968 31.29 35.13 6.42
N THR A 969 32.52 35.57 6.68
CA THR A 969 33.62 34.72 7.20
C THR A 969 33.54 34.50 8.71
N ALA A 970 32.92 35.41 9.47
CA ALA A 970 32.68 35.21 10.90
C ALA A 970 31.57 34.18 11.21
N TYR A 971 30.70 33.88 10.25
CA TYR A 971 29.66 32.85 10.41
C TYR A 971 30.07 31.45 9.93
N SER A 972 31.10 31.33 9.08
CA SER A 972 31.65 30.01 8.73
C SER A 972 32.33 29.32 9.92
N SER A 973 32.80 30.07 10.93
CA SER A 973 33.31 29.52 12.20
C SER A 973 32.21 29.19 13.22
N VAL A 974 30.94 29.48 12.92
CA VAL A 974 29.78 29.14 13.77
C VAL A 974 29.25 27.72 13.47
N LYS A 975 29.71 27.08 12.39
CA LYS A 975 29.41 25.68 12.07
C LYS A 975 29.78 24.71 13.20
N ASP A 976 30.82 25.03 13.97
CA ASP A 976 31.32 24.19 15.07
C ASP A 976 30.64 24.47 16.43
N SER A 977 29.78 25.49 16.52
CA SER A 977 29.21 25.96 17.82
C SER A 977 27.75 25.55 18.06
N PHE A 978 27.14 24.78 17.17
CA PHE A 978 25.77 24.27 17.31
C PHE A 978 25.75 22.73 17.41
N HIS A 979 26.17 22.21 18.56
CA HIS A 979 25.95 20.80 18.91
C HIS A 979 24.50 20.57 19.41
N PRO A 980 23.90 19.42 19.11
CA PRO A 980 22.50 19.10 19.42
C PRO A 980 22.27 18.65 20.87
N ALA A 981 23.31 18.54 21.70
CA ALA A 981 23.21 18.15 23.10
C ALA A 981 23.96 19.17 23.97
N SER A 982 23.23 19.84 24.87
CA SER A 982 23.70 20.59 26.04
C SER A 982 25.17 21.06 26.06
N THR A 983 25.43 22.31 25.68
CA THR A 983 26.26 23.34 26.38
C THR A 983 26.56 24.50 25.43
N LEU A 984 26.52 25.72 25.97
CA LEU A 984 26.85 26.97 25.26
C LEU A 984 28.20 26.86 24.52
N PRO A 985 28.32 27.36 23.28
CA PRO A 985 29.63 27.58 22.70
C PRO A 985 30.36 28.68 23.47
N THR A 986 31.57 28.41 23.94
CA THR A 986 32.48 29.44 24.45
C THR A 986 32.97 30.29 23.27
N ILE A 987 32.51 31.54 23.23
CA ILE A 987 33.01 32.57 22.32
C ILE A 987 34.45 32.92 22.72
N ASP A 988 35.37 32.88 21.77
CA ASP A 988 36.70 33.47 21.92
C ASP A 988 36.58 35.00 21.78
N TRP A 989 36.72 35.71 22.91
CA TRP A 989 36.33 37.11 23.07
C TRP A 989 37.30 38.11 22.44
N GLU A 990 38.43 37.66 21.90
CA GLU A 990 39.48 38.57 21.45
C GLU A 990 39.20 39.24 20.09
N ASN A 991 38.22 38.79 19.29
CA ASN A 991 38.04 39.29 17.90
C ASN A 991 36.61 39.66 17.44
N ILE A 992 35.61 39.83 18.32
CA ILE A 992 34.24 40.17 17.88
C ILE A 992 33.79 41.51 18.47
N GLY A 993 33.57 42.50 17.58
CA GLY A 993 32.97 43.79 17.96
C GLY A 993 31.54 43.65 18.48
N LEU A 994 31.19 44.45 19.49
CA LEU A 994 29.93 44.41 20.26
C LEU A 994 28.63 44.27 19.42
N GLY A 995 28.61 44.78 18.19
CA GLY A 995 27.44 44.72 17.30
C GLY A 995 27.13 43.32 16.74
N VAL A 996 28.15 42.47 16.55
CA VAL A 996 27.97 41.09 16.03
C VAL A 996 27.51 40.15 17.15
N VAL A 997 27.94 40.41 18.40
CA VAL A 997 27.54 39.64 19.59
C VAL A 997 26.04 39.82 19.87
N VAL A 998 25.50 41.04 19.78
CA VAL A 998 24.08 41.30 20.04
C VAL A 998 23.18 40.74 18.93
N VAL A 999 23.56 40.88 17.66
CA VAL A 999 22.78 40.34 16.52
C VAL A 999 22.84 38.82 16.48
N GLY A 1000 23.99 38.22 16.79
CA GLY A 1000 24.16 36.77 16.95
C GLY A 1000 23.35 36.23 18.13
N LEU A 1001 23.47 36.82 19.32
CA LEU A 1001 22.69 36.42 20.50
C LEU A 1001 21.18 36.52 20.26
N VAL A 1002 20.70 37.60 19.62
CA VAL A 1002 19.29 37.75 19.29
C VAL A 1002 18.85 36.68 18.29
N ALA A 1003 19.65 36.36 17.27
CA ALA A 1003 19.32 35.28 16.32
C ALA A 1003 19.28 33.91 17.01
N VAL A 1004 20.30 33.57 17.82
CA VAL A 1004 20.37 32.30 18.55
C VAL A 1004 19.23 32.18 19.57
N LEU A 1005 18.98 33.22 20.35
CA LEU A 1005 17.92 33.23 21.37
C LEU A 1005 16.53 33.20 20.74
N SER A 1006 16.33 33.82 19.58
CA SER A 1006 15.04 33.78 18.87
C SER A 1006 14.73 32.39 18.31
N VAL A 1007 15.73 31.68 17.77
CA VAL A 1007 15.58 30.30 17.30
C VAL A 1007 15.43 29.31 18.46
N GLN A 1008 16.16 29.50 19.56
CA GLN A 1008 16.04 28.65 20.76
C GLN A 1008 14.71 28.84 21.49
N TYR A 1009 14.15 30.05 21.47
CA TYR A 1009 12.85 30.33 22.09
C TYR A 1009 11.70 29.70 21.28
N LEU A 1010 11.71 29.84 19.95
CA LEU A 1010 10.73 29.20 19.05
C LEU A 1010 10.79 27.66 19.06
N ARG A 1011 11.91 27.05 19.44
CA ARG A 1011 12.02 25.59 19.57
C ARG A 1011 11.49 25.04 20.90
N ARG A 1012 11.25 25.89 21.90
CA ARG A 1012 10.76 25.49 23.24
C ARG A 1012 9.28 25.80 23.48
N SER A 1013 8.71 26.70 22.67
CA SER A 1013 7.30 27.09 22.68
C SER A 1013 6.56 26.38 21.56
#